data_AF-W6TX51-F1
#
_entry.id   AF-W6TX51-F1
#
_cell.length_a   1.000
_cell.length_b   1.000
_cell.length_c   1.000
_cell.angle_alpha   90.00
_cell.angle_beta   90.00
_cell.angle_gamma   90.00
#
_symmetry.space_group_name_H-M   'P 1'
#
loop_
_entity.id
_entity.type
_entity.pdbx_description
1 polymer ?
#
loop_
_entity_poly.entity_id
_entity_poly.type
_entity_poly.pdbx_seq_one_letter_code
_entity_poly.pdbx_strand_id
1 'polypeptide(L)'
;MLALTLSPFFNTYGQYRDDKTASETISRLSPIPMAINGVNEVALSLNGQWNFKQGSKSAAIQVPGEWEMQGFTVNAGEFATYSRSFSIPSSWKGKRIKLKFDGVSSHALVKVNNKKVIEHEGSFVPFETDITDFIQSGDNLLEVEVQALTISDLLACTSQYAAHTVGGILRKVTLFALPEVNIADFTVTTSFDRNYKNATLNLKTKLSNESKATAEATLRYILKDREGKIVLNKTTPIDKALPSGGSILSEQRFSLNNPRQWNTEHPYLYDLTTELVIGKQQVQVNSQKIGFRQIEVNGNQLLVNGYPVKLRGVNRHSVHPLTGRSISPELEIRDAELYKQANCNYIRTSHYPPSQEFLEAADSIGLFIENESSLTWIQHHASPIWKLWDYRDEKFLPYMISANLEKMQAAKNHASVIIWSLGNESMWSPLWQKVLFKVKEFDNTRPTSFHDQCWGGFNNAGSKADIANYHYPGINGPAATDTMSRPTLFGEYAHLSTYNRRELATDPGVRSAYALPLVKMYDSIYHHKGSLGGAIWSGIDDTFHMPNGRIVGYGPWGPIDGWRRAKPEYWGMKKAYAPVVIQNLDDLKIQNNQLTLQIENRYDFISLEDVTITYKSNNASGKIKSAIGPHQNGYLKIPVNAQTEEVYIAFKDPGGFISNEERIILKKPKEIQSQQDVSLSLKDSAAAYFIQQGDIRYTIDKRTGIISGAENQGERILAQGPVFCLVPMNSEDGGKPNVAGETYQNNIHPIKNYPLYTLFAKNMTAQQSTEAIVISMETTYNNASGSLKYSFIKNGNVTIDYNIKTNNQAIANPYQYGMLFQLPPEFDQLDWKRRGDFTVYSPDDISRDAGTAKLNAKWMPSIEEPGKQPAALWKDDANEMGSNDFRSTKQHIIQAALSSKNNRGITVLSNETQSSRSWLQDGNIQFLIADYSNNGSEPFYGSPFTDHRINIKDKQLKGNVTFRLR
;
A
#
# COMPACT_ATOMS: atom_id res chain seq x y z
N MET A 1 -1.04 -25.50 12.23
CA MET A 1 -1.85 -26.44 13.03
C MET A 1 -3.27 -26.63 12.49
N LEU A 2 -3.90 -25.63 11.83
CA LEU A 2 -5.24 -25.78 11.23
C LEU A 2 -5.39 -26.99 10.27
N ALA A 3 -4.40 -27.29 9.42
CA ALA A 3 -4.53 -28.35 8.41
C ALA A 3 -4.60 -29.78 8.99
N LEU A 4 -4.02 -30.02 10.18
CA LEU A 4 -3.95 -31.37 10.77
C LEU A 4 -5.16 -31.69 11.65
N THR A 5 -5.89 -30.69 12.13
CA THR A 5 -7.11 -30.87 12.94
C THR A 5 -8.39 -31.01 12.10
N LEU A 6 -8.35 -30.70 10.80
CA LEU A 6 -9.53 -30.69 9.92
C LEU A 6 -9.73 -32.00 9.12
N SER A 7 -8.77 -32.93 9.14
CA SER A 7 -8.79 -34.19 8.36
C SER A 7 -10.05 -35.07 8.55
N PRO A 8 -10.63 -35.25 9.76
CA PRO A 8 -11.86 -36.05 9.91
C PRO A 8 -13.14 -35.30 9.51
N PHE A 9 -13.12 -33.97 9.46
CA PHE A 9 -14.30 -33.13 9.17
C PHE A 9 -14.58 -33.02 7.66
N PHE A 10 -13.56 -33.14 6.81
CA PHE A 10 -13.73 -33.01 5.35
C PHE A 10 -14.36 -34.24 4.67
N ASN A 11 -14.24 -35.43 5.26
CA ASN A 11 -14.84 -36.65 4.70
C ASN A 11 -16.32 -36.83 5.06
N THR A 12 -16.83 -36.16 6.10
CA THR A 12 -18.21 -36.31 6.60
C THR A 12 -19.17 -35.24 6.08
N TYR A 13 -18.67 -34.06 5.69
CA TYR A 13 -19.49 -33.00 5.10
C TYR A 13 -19.51 -33.01 3.56
N GLY A 14 -19.05 -34.10 2.94
CA GLY A 14 -19.23 -34.37 1.51
C GLY A 14 -20.68 -34.56 1.06
N GLN A 15 -21.67 -34.49 1.95
CA GLN A 15 -23.09 -34.35 1.59
C GLN A 15 -23.42 -32.87 1.35
N TYR A 16 -22.78 -32.27 0.34
CA TYR A 16 -23.22 -30.99 -0.21
C TYR A 16 -24.47 -31.23 -1.07
N ARG A 17 -25.51 -30.39 -0.89
CA ARG A 17 -26.74 -30.28 -1.69
C ARG A 17 -26.90 -31.35 -2.78
N ASP A 18 -27.76 -32.33 -2.53
CA ASP A 18 -28.40 -33.09 -3.60
C ASP A 18 -29.42 -32.17 -4.26
N ASP A 19 -28.95 -31.17 -5.00
CA ASP A 19 -29.84 -30.20 -5.61
C ASP A 19 -29.19 -29.55 -6.82
N LYS A 20 -29.80 -29.82 -7.97
CA LYS A 20 -29.54 -29.23 -9.29
C LYS A 20 -29.86 -27.71 -9.33
N THR A 21 -29.71 -27.01 -8.20
CA THR A 21 -30.24 -25.66 -7.93
C THR A 21 -29.22 -24.73 -7.27
N ALA A 22 -27.91 -24.94 -7.48
CA ALA A 22 -27.03 -23.79 -7.60
C ALA A 22 -27.41 -23.09 -8.92
N SER A 23 -28.54 -22.39 -8.88
CA SER A 23 -29.26 -21.90 -10.03
C SER A 23 -28.37 -20.96 -10.81
N GLU A 24 -28.41 -21.05 -12.14
CA GLU A 24 -27.85 -20.09 -13.09
C GLU A 24 -28.37 -18.64 -12.89
N THR A 25 -29.19 -18.39 -11.88
CA THR A 25 -29.78 -17.09 -11.55
C THR A 25 -29.00 -16.39 -10.44
N ILE A 26 -28.33 -15.30 -10.83
CA ILE A 26 -27.74 -14.31 -9.92
C ILE A 26 -28.85 -13.70 -9.06
N SER A 27 -28.58 -13.49 -7.77
CA SER A 27 -29.48 -12.75 -6.89
C SER A 27 -29.84 -11.39 -7.47
N ARG A 28 -31.13 -11.06 -7.49
CA ARG A 28 -31.60 -9.72 -7.86
C ARG A 28 -30.97 -8.70 -6.91
N LEU A 29 -30.38 -7.63 -7.43
CA LEU A 29 -29.97 -6.46 -6.65
C LEU A 29 -30.72 -5.24 -7.17
N SER A 30 -31.76 -4.84 -6.46
CA SER A 30 -32.59 -3.71 -6.85
C SER A 30 -31.85 -2.40 -6.59
N PRO A 31 -31.87 -1.43 -7.53
CA PRO A 31 -31.41 -0.08 -7.24
C PRO A 31 -32.25 0.54 -6.11
N ILE A 32 -31.62 0.87 -4.98
CA ILE A 32 -32.31 1.52 -3.85
C ILE A 32 -32.82 2.89 -4.32
N PRO A 33 -34.13 3.19 -4.23
CA PRO A 33 -34.65 4.46 -4.70
C PRO A 33 -34.22 5.63 -3.82
N MET A 34 -34.02 6.78 -4.46
CA MET A 34 -33.88 8.06 -3.76
C MET A 34 -35.23 8.56 -3.23
N ALA A 35 -36.31 8.26 -3.96
CA ALA A 35 -37.67 8.64 -3.56
C ALA A 35 -38.70 7.64 -4.07
N ILE A 36 -39.74 7.43 -3.26
CA ILE A 36 -40.94 6.68 -3.61
C ILE A 36 -42.14 7.53 -3.21
N ASN A 37 -43.17 7.55 -4.04
CA ASN A 37 -44.35 8.34 -3.76
C ASN A 37 -45.07 7.85 -2.49
N GLY A 38 -45.31 8.79 -1.57
CA GLY A 38 -45.95 8.56 -0.28
C GLY A 38 -45.04 7.93 0.78
N VAL A 39 -43.72 7.82 0.54
CA VAL A 39 -42.75 7.25 1.48
C VAL A 39 -41.78 8.34 1.91
N ASN A 40 -41.70 8.59 3.23
CA ASN A 40 -40.84 9.65 3.77
C ASN A 40 -39.36 9.23 3.84
N GLU A 41 -39.10 7.96 4.17
CA GLU A 41 -37.77 7.38 4.31
C GLU A 41 -37.75 6.07 3.55
N VAL A 42 -36.97 5.98 2.46
CA VAL A 42 -37.02 4.82 1.54
C VAL A 42 -36.21 3.63 2.05
N ALA A 43 -35.15 3.87 2.82
CA ALA A 43 -34.24 2.85 3.30
C ALA A 43 -33.87 3.09 4.77
N LEU A 44 -33.67 2.00 5.51
CA LEU A 44 -33.26 1.97 6.91
C LEU A 44 -31.97 1.15 7.02
N SER A 45 -31.00 1.67 7.77
CA SER A 45 -29.85 0.87 8.16
C SER A 45 -30.23 -0.06 9.31
N LEU A 46 -29.84 -1.34 9.19
CA LEU A 46 -29.89 -2.30 10.30
C LEU A 46 -28.50 -2.50 10.92
N ASN A 47 -27.55 -1.58 10.68
CA ASN A 47 -26.25 -1.58 11.35
C ASN A 47 -26.40 -1.22 12.84
N GLY A 48 -25.41 -1.56 13.66
CA GLY A 48 -25.40 -1.35 15.10
C GLY A 48 -25.21 -2.64 15.88
N GLN A 49 -25.60 -2.62 17.16
CA GLN A 49 -25.56 -3.79 18.03
C GLN A 49 -26.69 -4.77 17.69
N TRP A 50 -26.35 -6.06 17.61
CA TRP A 50 -27.25 -7.19 17.43
C TRP A 50 -27.04 -8.16 18.60
N ASN A 51 -28.01 -9.04 18.84
CA ASN A 51 -27.78 -10.20 19.70
C ASN A 51 -27.00 -11.26 18.90
N PHE A 52 -26.07 -11.92 19.56
CA PHE A 52 -25.22 -12.96 19.00
C PHE A 52 -25.27 -14.19 19.87
N LYS A 53 -25.49 -15.35 19.26
CA LYS A 53 -25.51 -16.64 19.94
C LYS A 53 -24.60 -17.63 19.23
N GLN A 54 -23.73 -18.27 20.00
CA GLN A 54 -22.88 -19.36 19.54
C GLN A 54 -22.93 -20.49 20.56
N GLY A 55 -23.52 -21.63 20.18
CA GLY A 55 -23.82 -22.71 21.12
C GLY A 55 -24.68 -22.21 22.29
N SER A 56 -24.16 -22.30 23.51
CA SER A 56 -24.81 -21.78 24.73
C SER A 56 -24.44 -20.33 25.07
N LYS A 57 -23.44 -19.73 24.40
CA LYS A 57 -23.00 -18.36 24.66
C LYS A 57 -23.93 -17.37 23.96
N SER A 58 -24.32 -16.31 24.68
CA SER A 58 -25.11 -15.19 24.15
C SER A 58 -24.44 -13.88 24.54
N ALA A 59 -24.33 -12.94 23.61
CA ALA A 59 -23.70 -11.63 23.81
C ALA A 59 -24.27 -10.59 22.84
N ALA A 60 -23.92 -9.32 23.03
CA ALA A 60 -24.10 -8.30 22.00
C ALA A 60 -22.91 -8.32 21.02
N ILE A 61 -23.16 -8.05 19.75
CA ILE A 61 -22.14 -7.96 18.71
C ILE A 61 -22.41 -6.77 17.79
N GLN A 62 -21.36 -6.12 17.31
CA GLN A 62 -21.45 -5.05 16.33
C GLN A 62 -21.62 -5.64 14.91
N VAL A 63 -22.59 -5.10 14.17
CA VAL A 63 -22.84 -5.38 12.74
C VAL A 63 -22.83 -4.05 11.95
N PRO A 64 -22.10 -3.93 10.83
CA PRO A 64 -21.15 -4.91 10.33
C PRO A 64 -19.97 -5.11 11.29
N GLY A 65 -19.40 -6.32 11.25
CA GLY A 65 -18.25 -6.67 12.06
C GLY A 65 -17.85 -8.13 11.88
N GLU A 66 -16.58 -8.39 12.11
CA GLU A 66 -16.02 -9.74 12.09
C GLU A 66 -16.07 -10.33 13.51
N TRP A 67 -16.47 -11.60 13.67
CA TRP A 67 -16.69 -12.16 15.01
C TRP A 67 -15.40 -12.36 15.81
N GLU A 68 -14.28 -12.67 15.15
CA GLU A 68 -13.01 -12.97 15.83
C GLU A 68 -12.36 -11.71 16.38
N MET A 69 -12.45 -10.62 15.63
CA MET A 69 -12.02 -9.29 16.05
C MET A 69 -12.84 -8.74 17.22
N GLN A 70 -14.03 -9.32 17.48
CA GLN A 70 -14.89 -8.97 18.60
C GLN A 70 -14.79 -9.96 19.78
N GLY A 71 -13.91 -10.97 19.68
CA GLY A 71 -13.58 -11.88 20.76
C GLY A 71 -14.38 -13.18 20.77
N PHE A 72 -15.09 -13.49 19.68
CA PHE A 72 -15.83 -14.74 19.51
C PHE A 72 -15.09 -15.67 18.56
N THR A 73 -15.11 -16.98 18.80
CA THR A 73 -14.44 -17.97 17.96
C THR A 73 -15.46 -19.00 17.50
N VAL A 74 -15.85 -18.96 16.23
CA VAL A 74 -16.75 -19.95 15.60
C VAL A 74 -15.90 -20.95 14.82
N ASN A 75 -15.88 -22.21 15.24
CA ASN A 75 -14.98 -23.20 14.63
C ASN A 75 -15.49 -23.66 13.26
N ALA A 76 -14.62 -24.32 12.50
CA ALA A 76 -14.96 -24.87 11.18
C ALA A 76 -16.25 -25.70 11.20
N GLY A 77 -17.20 -25.34 10.35
CA GLY A 77 -18.50 -26.02 10.23
C GLY A 77 -19.52 -25.65 11.33
N GLU A 78 -19.13 -24.95 12.39
CA GLU A 78 -20.05 -24.41 13.39
C GLU A 78 -20.80 -23.18 12.88
N PHE A 79 -21.87 -22.84 13.59
CA PHE A 79 -22.76 -21.73 13.28
C PHE A 79 -22.81 -20.72 14.43
N ALA A 80 -23.03 -19.46 14.08
CA ALA A 80 -23.47 -18.43 14.99
C ALA A 80 -24.76 -17.78 14.50
N THR A 81 -25.68 -17.51 15.42
CA THR A 81 -26.97 -16.86 15.13
C THR A 81 -26.91 -15.41 15.57
N TYR A 82 -27.16 -14.50 14.64
CA TYR A 82 -27.37 -13.08 14.88
C TYR A 82 -28.86 -12.82 14.95
N SER A 83 -29.34 -11.99 15.87
CA SER A 83 -30.73 -11.55 15.87
C SER A 83 -30.92 -10.09 16.23
N ARG A 84 -31.91 -9.46 15.61
CA ARG A 84 -32.26 -8.06 15.82
C ARG A 84 -33.74 -7.82 15.58
N SER A 85 -34.35 -7.05 16.48
CA SER A 85 -35.69 -6.53 16.28
C SER A 85 -35.65 -5.27 15.42
N PHE A 86 -36.64 -5.11 14.54
CA PHE A 86 -36.83 -3.94 13.71
C PHE A 86 -38.32 -3.68 13.48
N SER A 87 -38.69 -2.44 13.18
CA SER A 87 -40.07 -2.05 12.90
C SER A 87 -40.16 -1.44 11.51
N ILE A 88 -41.30 -1.65 10.84
CA ILE A 88 -41.53 -1.11 9.50
C ILE A 88 -42.21 0.26 9.61
N PRO A 89 -41.70 1.32 8.95
CA PRO A 89 -42.36 2.61 8.90
C PRO A 89 -43.78 2.49 8.33
N SER A 90 -44.75 3.17 8.92
CA SER A 90 -46.16 3.13 8.46
C SER A 90 -46.32 3.58 7.00
N SER A 91 -45.44 4.47 6.52
CA SER A 91 -45.41 4.93 5.13
C SER A 91 -45.07 3.84 4.11
N TRP A 92 -44.54 2.69 4.54
CA TRP A 92 -44.24 1.54 3.68
C TRP A 92 -45.45 0.63 3.44
N LYS A 93 -46.62 0.95 4.01
CA LYS A 93 -47.84 0.18 3.77
C LYS A 93 -48.15 0.09 2.27
N GLY A 94 -48.37 -1.13 1.78
CA GLY A 94 -48.62 -1.40 0.36
C GLY A 94 -47.39 -1.27 -0.54
N LYS A 95 -46.18 -1.27 0.04
CA LYS A 95 -44.91 -1.35 -0.67
C LYS A 95 -44.32 -2.76 -0.54
N ARG A 96 -43.38 -3.07 -1.42
CA ARG A 96 -42.52 -4.25 -1.33
C ARG A 96 -41.34 -3.91 -0.44
N ILE A 97 -40.98 -4.81 0.47
CA ILE A 97 -39.93 -4.60 1.46
C ILE A 97 -38.79 -5.55 1.15
N LYS A 98 -37.63 -4.98 0.84
CA LYS A 98 -36.42 -5.72 0.48
C LYS A 98 -35.40 -5.64 1.62
N LEU A 99 -34.74 -6.74 1.88
CA LEU A 99 -33.63 -6.86 2.82
C LEU A 99 -32.36 -7.18 2.04
N LYS A 100 -31.34 -6.34 2.15
CA LYS A 100 -30.06 -6.46 1.47
C LYS A 100 -28.93 -6.59 2.48
N PHE A 101 -28.08 -7.59 2.25
CA PHE A 101 -26.80 -7.75 2.92
C PHE A 101 -25.69 -7.42 1.92
N ASP A 102 -24.76 -6.56 2.29
CA ASP A 102 -23.67 -6.17 1.37
C ASP A 102 -22.48 -7.14 1.40
N GLY A 103 -22.48 -8.08 2.36
CA GLY A 103 -21.46 -9.10 2.50
C GLY A 103 -21.58 -9.83 3.84
N VAL A 104 -21.86 -11.11 3.79
CA VAL A 104 -21.77 -12.06 4.91
C VAL A 104 -20.66 -13.04 4.57
N SER A 105 -19.88 -13.51 5.55
CA SER A 105 -18.85 -14.50 5.32
C SER A 105 -19.07 -15.75 6.21
N SER A 106 -19.17 -16.96 5.65
CA SER A 106 -19.19 -17.31 4.20
C SER A 106 -20.48 -17.97 3.72
N HIS A 107 -21.37 -18.36 4.64
CA HIS A 107 -22.73 -18.82 4.33
C HIS A 107 -23.74 -18.17 5.30
N ALA A 108 -24.90 -17.78 4.79
CA ALA A 108 -25.96 -17.12 5.54
C ALA A 108 -27.32 -17.78 5.31
N LEU A 109 -28.00 -18.18 6.39
CA LEU A 109 -29.42 -18.55 6.37
C LEU A 109 -30.22 -17.48 7.11
N VAL A 110 -31.11 -16.80 6.37
CA VAL A 110 -31.87 -15.64 6.88
C VAL A 110 -33.30 -16.04 7.19
N LYS A 111 -33.79 -15.63 8.37
CA LYS A 111 -35.18 -15.80 8.81
C LYS A 111 -35.78 -14.47 9.23
N VAL A 112 -37.06 -14.27 8.91
CA VAL A 112 -37.88 -13.18 9.44
C VAL A 112 -39.08 -13.79 10.16
N ASN A 113 -39.29 -13.42 11.41
CA ASN A 113 -40.36 -13.96 12.26
C ASN A 113 -40.43 -15.50 12.23
N ASN A 114 -39.27 -16.15 12.46
CA ASN A 114 -39.07 -17.61 12.46
C ASN A 114 -39.27 -18.33 11.11
N LYS A 115 -39.46 -17.61 9.99
CA LYS A 115 -39.61 -18.20 8.66
C LYS A 115 -38.37 -17.95 7.80
N LYS A 116 -37.82 -19.00 7.18
CA LYS A 116 -36.69 -18.88 6.23
C LYS A 116 -37.11 -18.04 5.02
N VAL A 117 -36.32 -17.03 4.68
CA VAL A 117 -36.56 -16.13 3.53
C VAL A 117 -35.52 -16.28 2.41
N ILE A 118 -34.25 -16.53 2.75
CA ILE A 118 -33.19 -16.78 1.77
C ILE A 118 -32.03 -17.54 2.42
N GLU A 119 -31.20 -18.15 1.58
CA GLU A 119 -29.91 -18.73 1.91
C GLU A 119 -28.90 -18.28 0.86
N HIS A 120 -27.70 -17.88 1.27
CA HIS A 120 -26.65 -17.37 0.39
C HIS A 120 -25.28 -17.93 0.78
N GLU A 121 -24.48 -18.26 -0.23
CA GLU A 121 -23.10 -18.74 -0.10
C GLU A 121 -22.18 -17.79 -0.88
N GLY A 122 -21.12 -17.31 -0.24
CA GLY A 122 -20.16 -16.37 -0.83
C GLY A 122 -19.70 -15.34 0.19
N SER A 123 -18.50 -14.81 0.02
CA SER A 123 -17.95 -13.74 0.88
C SER A 123 -17.74 -12.45 0.10
N PHE A 124 -17.94 -11.32 0.76
CA PHE A 124 -17.76 -9.95 0.22
C PHE A 124 -18.69 -9.55 -0.94
N VAL A 125 -19.67 -10.37 -1.28
CA VAL A 125 -20.64 -10.10 -2.35
C VAL A 125 -22.03 -9.84 -1.76
N PRO A 126 -22.80 -8.90 -2.33
CA PRO A 126 -24.12 -8.56 -1.84
C PRO A 126 -25.20 -9.54 -2.33
N PHE A 127 -26.24 -9.73 -1.51
CA PHE A 127 -27.47 -10.41 -1.89
C PHE A 127 -28.70 -9.72 -1.28
N GLU A 128 -29.86 -9.91 -1.92
CA GLU A 128 -31.13 -9.30 -1.51
C GLU A 128 -32.25 -10.32 -1.55
N THR A 129 -33.24 -10.15 -0.66
CA THR A 129 -34.49 -10.90 -0.68
C THR A 129 -35.69 -10.01 -0.38
N ASP A 130 -36.87 -10.44 -0.84
CA ASP A 130 -38.15 -9.81 -0.50
C ASP A 130 -38.72 -10.42 0.77
N ILE A 131 -39.01 -9.59 1.76
CA ILE A 131 -39.55 -10.01 3.06
C ILE A 131 -41.00 -9.55 3.29
N THR A 132 -41.66 -8.98 2.29
CA THR A 132 -42.99 -8.35 2.40
C THR A 132 -44.03 -9.28 3.01
N ASP A 133 -44.03 -10.56 2.63
CA ASP A 133 -45.02 -11.54 3.08
C ASP A 133 -44.63 -12.22 4.42
N PHE A 134 -43.48 -11.84 4.98
CA PHE A 134 -42.92 -12.40 6.22
C PHE A 134 -43.00 -11.42 7.39
N ILE A 135 -43.22 -10.14 7.11
CA ILE A 135 -43.35 -9.10 8.13
C ILE A 135 -44.74 -9.09 8.78
N GLN A 136 -44.78 -8.62 10.02
CA GLN A 136 -45.98 -8.38 10.80
C GLN A 136 -46.08 -6.90 11.20
N SER A 137 -47.26 -6.49 11.69
CA SER A 137 -47.44 -5.14 12.24
C SER A 137 -46.65 -4.97 13.53
N GLY A 138 -46.02 -3.81 13.71
CA GLY A 138 -45.17 -3.53 14.87
C GLY A 138 -43.77 -4.12 14.70
N ASP A 139 -43.27 -4.78 15.75
CA ASP A 139 -41.92 -5.31 15.79
C ASP A 139 -41.80 -6.64 15.05
N ASN A 140 -40.71 -6.77 14.33
CA ASN A 140 -40.31 -7.93 13.55
C ASN A 140 -38.96 -8.42 14.05
N LEU A 141 -38.75 -9.74 14.05
CA LEU A 141 -37.48 -10.35 14.40
C LEU A 141 -36.75 -10.81 13.13
N LEU A 142 -35.53 -10.29 12.93
CA LEU A 142 -34.58 -10.79 11.95
C LEU A 142 -33.61 -11.74 12.66
N GLU A 143 -33.43 -12.94 12.13
CA GLU A 143 -32.40 -13.87 12.56
C GLU A 143 -31.55 -14.29 11.36
N VAL A 144 -30.23 -14.35 11.55
CA VAL A 144 -29.27 -14.76 10.52
C VAL A 144 -28.34 -15.79 11.14
N GLU A 145 -28.41 -17.01 10.64
CA GLU A 145 -27.46 -18.07 11.00
C GLU A 145 -26.29 -18.03 10.01
N VAL A 146 -25.08 -17.87 10.52
CA VAL A 146 -23.85 -17.73 9.74
C VAL A 146 -22.91 -18.90 10.06
N GLN A 147 -22.42 -19.57 9.02
CA GLN A 147 -21.50 -20.72 9.16
C GLN A 147 -20.05 -20.31 8.89
N ALA A 148 -19.12 -20.85 9.68
CA ALA A 148 -17.69 -20.60 9.54
C ALA A 148 -16.99 -21.59 8.60
N LEU A 149 -16.00 -21.11 7.84
CA LEU A 149 -15.09 -21.90 6.99
C LEU A 149 -15.82 -22.82 5.99
N THR A 150 -16.82 -22.27 5.28
CA THR A 150 -17.55 -22.99 4.23
C THR A 150 -16.73 -23.11 2.95
N ILE A 151 -17.28 -23.78 1.93
CA ILE A 151 -16.61 -23.96 0.64
C ILE A 151 -16.19 -22.64 -0.01
N SER A 152 -16.96 -21.56 0.12
CA SER A 152 -16.55 -20.25 -0.41
C SER A 152 -15.35 -19.64 0.30
N ASP A 153 -15.23 -19.74 1.63
CA ASP A 153 -14.01 -19.27 2.33
C ASP A 153 -12.80 -20.12 1.93
N LEU A 154 -12.98 -21.43 1.81
CA LEU A 154 -11.92 -22.37 1.44
C LEU A 154 -11.41 -22.16 0.01
N LEU A 155 -12.31 -21.85 -0.95
CA LEU A 155 -11.93 -21.49 -2.32
C LEU A 155 -11.33 -20.08 -2.42
N ALA A 156 -11.67 -19.17 -1.50
CA ALA A 156 -11.10 -17.82 -1.44
C ALA A 156 -9.80 -17.74 -0.64
N CYS A 157 -9.54 -18.72 0.23
CA CYS A 157 -8.46 -18.73 1.22
C CYS A 157 -8.46 -17.48 2.14
N THR A 158 -9.62 -16.84 2.36
CA THR A 158 -9.71 -15.57 3.10
C THR A 158 -9.20 -15.72 4.53
N SER A 159 -9.73 -16.70 5.27
CA SER A 159 -9.29 -17.00 6.63
C SER A 159 -7.82 -17.45 6.69
N GLN A 160 -7.32 -18.08 5.63
CA GLN A 160 -5.91 -18.46 5.55
C GLN A 160 -5.00 -17.23 5.43
N TYR A 161 -5.31 -16.28 4.55
CA TYR A 161 -4.56 -15.02 4.44
C TYR A 161 -4.58 -14.24 5.76
N ALA A 162 -5.75 -14.18 6.41
CA ALA A 162 -5.95 -13.44 7.65
C ALA A 162 -5.28 -14.12 8.87
N ALA A 163 -4.96 -15.40 8.77
CA ALA A 163 -4.44 -16.24 9.86
C ALA A 163 -5.36 -16.32 11.10
N HIS A 164 -6.66 -16.15 10.88
CA HIS A 164 -7.77 -16.34 11.82
C HIS A 164 -9.06 -16.59 11.02
N THR A 165 -10.14 -17.08 11.64
CA THR A 165 -11.40 -17.30 10.91
C THR A 165 -12.08 -15.97 10.62
N VAL A 166 -12.08 -15.58 9.35
CA VAL A 166 -12.85 -14.44 8.86
C VAL A 166 -14.30 -14.90 8.71
N GLY A 167 -15.20 -14.26 9.46
CA GLY A 167 -16.61 -14.58 9.36
C GLY A 167 -17.52 -13.64 10.12
N GLY A 168 -18.82 -13.75 9.82
CA GLY A 168 -19.87 -12.88 10.33
C GLY A 168 -20.48 -11.99 9.25
N ILE A 169 -21.26 -11.00 9.69
CA ILE A 169 -21.89 -10.02 8.80
C ILE A 169 -20.88 -8.88 8.58
N LEU A 170 -20.03 -9.03 7.57
CA LEU A 170 -18.85 -8.17 7.36
C LEU A 170 -19.17 -6.78 6.79
N ARG A 171 -20.33 -6.61 6.13
CA ARG A 171 -20.74 -5.34 5.50
C ARG A 171 -22.18 -4.99 5.85
N LYS A 172 -22.58 -3.77 5.50
CA LYS A 172 -23.86 -3.16 5.92
C LYS A 172 -25.09 -4.03 5.60
N VAL A 173 -26.08 -3.92 6.48
CA VAL A 173 -27.41 -4.51 6.28
C VAL A 173 -28.41 -3.38 6.09
N THR A 174 -29.16 -3.43 4.98
CA THR A 174 -30.10 -2.38 4.60
C THR A 174 -31.47 -2.97 4.36
N LEU A 175 -32.48 -2.34 4.96
CA LEU A 175 -33.87 -2.60 4.65
C LEU A 175 -34.40 -1.46 3.78
N PHE A 176 -35.13 -1.72 2.71
CA PHE A 176 -35.69 -0.64 1.88
C PHE A 176 -37.03 -1.00 1.23
N ALA A 177 -37.81 0.03 0.95
CA ALA A 177 -39.08 -0.10 0.24
C ALA A 177 -38.89 -0.01 -1.28
N LEU A 178 -39.78 -0.67 -2.03
CA LEU A 178 -40.02 -0.49 -3.46
C LEU A 178 -41.54 -0.40 -3.70
N PRO A 179 -42.02 0.35 -4.71
CA PRO A 179 -43.40 0.19 -5.16
C PRO A 179 -43.65 -1.24 -5.69
N GLU A 180 -44.93 -1.65 -5.79
CA GLU A 180 -45.28 -2.97 -6.34
C GLU A 180 -44.82 -3.15 -7.79
N VAL A 181 -44.90 -2.08 -8.60
CA VAL A 181 -44.24 -2.00 -9.91
C VAL A 181 -42.98 -1.18 -9.75
N ASN A 182 -41.82 -1.80 -9.94
CA ASN A 182 -40.52 -1.21 -9.58
C ASN A 182 -39.43 -1.49 -10.62
N ILE A 183 -38.34 -0.75 -10.51
CA ILE A 183 -37.09 -1.02 -11.24
C ILE A 183 -36.34 -2.11 -10.46
N ALA A 184 -36.22 -3.28 -11.08
CA ALA A 184 -35.63 -4.49 -10.49
C ALA A 184 -34.13 -4.65 -10.80
N ASP A 185 -33.67 -4.09 -11.91
CA ASP A 185 -32.25 -4.02 -12.27
C ASP A 185 -32.03 -2.84 -13.22
N PHE A 186 -30.85 -2.23 -13.15
CA PHE A 186 -30.48 -1.12 -14.02
C PHE A 186 -29.01 -1.22 -14.41
N THR A 187 -28.74 -1.17 -15.72
CA THR A 187 -27.39 -1.23 -16.27
C THR A 187 -27.14 -0.06 -17.20
N VAL A 188 -26.01 0.62 -17.00
CA VAL A 188 -25.53 1.73 -17.81
C VAL A 188 -24.28 1.30 -18.56
N THR A 189 -24.27 1.46 -19.88
CA THR A 189 -23.03 1.35 -20.68
C THR A 189 -22.88 2.52 -21.64
N THR A 190 -21.64 2.91 -21.89
CA THR A 190 -21.31 4.00 -22.81
C THR A 190 -20.37 3.50 -23.90
N SER A 191 -20.57 3.98 -25.12
CA SER A 191 -19.63 3.81 -26.22
C SER A 191 -19.44 5.14 -26.95
N PHE A 192 -18.31 5.31 -27.62
CA PHE A 192 -18.01 6.50 -28.40
C PHE A 192 -18.02 6.20 -29.91
N ASP A 193 -18.13 7.27 -30.70
CA ASP A 193 -17.75 7.22 -32.10
C ASP A 193 -16.23 6.97 -32.28
N ARG A 194 -15.81 6.72 -33.52
CA ARG A 194 -14.40 6.39 -33.84
C ARG A 194 -13.40 7.49 -33.44
N ASN A 195 -13.87 8.72 -33.24
CA ASN A 195 -13.04 9.86 -32.88
C ASN A 195 -13.10 10.17 -31.38
N TYR A 196 -13.77 9.33 -30.59
CA TYR A 196 -13.99 9.52 -29.14
C TYR A 196 -14.66 10.85 -28.78
N LYS A 197 -15.46 11.41 -29.70
CA LYS A 197 -16.09 12.71 -29.52
C LYS A 197 -17.53 12.58 -29.06
N ASN A 198 -18.40 11.99 -29.87
CA ASN A 198 -19.79 11.78 -29.48
C ASN A 198 -19.95 10.42 -28.82
N ALA A 199 -20.88 10.31 -27.88
CA ALA A 199 -21.13 9.06 -27.17
C ALA A 199 -22.57 8.57 -27.33
N THR A 200 -22.75 7.27 -27.22
CA THR A 200 -24.04 6.63 -27.03
C THR A 200 -24.16 6.17 -25.59
N LEU A 201 -25.19 6.66 -24.88
CA LEU A 201 -25.62 6.16 -23.59
C LEU A 201 -26.64 5.04 -23.81
N ASN A 202 -26.29 3.82 -23.40
CA ASN A 202 -27.17 2.66 -23.45
C ASN A 202 -27.68 2.36 -22.05
N LEU A 203 -29.01 2.33 -21.90
CA LEU A 203 -29.70 2.09 -20.64
C LEU A 203 -30.51 0.81 -20.76
N LYS A 204 -30.23 -0.17 -19.90
CA LYS A 204 -31.04 -1.37 -19.75
C LYS A 204 -31.74 -1.32 -18.40
N THR A 205 -33.07 -1.22 -18.43
CA THR A 205 -33.90 -1.10 -17.23
C THR A 205 -34.84 -2.30 -17.17
N LYS A 206 -34.61 -3.19 -16.20
CA LYS A 206 -35.52 -4.31 -15.93
C LYS A 206 -36.59 -3.82 -14.97
N LEU A 207 -37.84 -3.88 -15.39
CA LEU A 207 -39.00 -3.59 -14.56
C LEU A 207 -39.63 -4.89 -14.06
N SER A 208 -40.09 -4.90 -12.82
CA SER A 208 -40.86 -5.99 -12.23
C SER A 208 -42.21 -5.47 -11.77
N ASN A 209 -43.27 -6.21 -12.07
CA ASN A 209 -44.62 -5.96 -11.58
C ASN A 209 -44.98 -7.06 -10.57
N GLU A 210 -44.80 -6.75 -9.29
CA GLU A 210 -45.13 -7.63 -8.17
C GLU A 210 -46.56 -7.40 -7.65
N SER A 211 -47.37 -6.62 -8.37
CA SER A 211 -48.79 -6.38 -8.07
C SER A 211 -49.70 -7.45 -8.69
N LYS A 212 -50.99 -7.43 -8.29
CA LYS A 212 -52.03 -8.33 -8.83
C LYS A 212 -52.70 -7.84 -10.13
N ALA A 213 -52.30 -6.68 -10.64
CA ALA A 213 -52.88 -6.09 -11.84
C ALA A 213 -51.81 -5.86 -12.92
N THR A 214 -52.24 -5.79 -14.18
CA THR A 214 -51.36 -5.30 -15.25
C THR A 214 -51.11 -3.80 -15.06
N ALA A 215 -49.94 -3.33 -15.48
CA ALA A 215 -49.57 -1.93 -15.31
C ALA A 215 -48.98 -1.34 -16.59
N GLU A 216 -49.48 -0.17 -16.99
CA GLU A 216 -48.84 0.65 -18.02
C GLU A 216 -47.73 1.48 -17.39
N ALA A 217 -46.50 1.31 -17.87
CA ALA A 217 -45.33 1.98 -17.33
C ALA A 217 -44.71 2.92 -18.36
N THR A 218 -44.13 3.99 -17.86
CA THR A 218 -43.29 4.93 -18.61
C THR A 218 -42.03 5.18 -17.82
N LEU A 219 -40.89 5.19 -18.50
CA LEU A 219 -39.59 5.54 -17.94
C LEU A 219 -39.21 6.94 -18.38
N ARG A 220 -38.70 7.75 -17.45
CA ARG A 220 -38.11 9.05 -17.77
C ARG A 220 -36.68 9.11 -17.27
N TYR A 221 -35.77 9.44 -18.18
CA TYR A 221 -34.34 9.53 -17.94
C TYR A 221 -33.91 11.00 -18.01
N ILE A 222 -33.32 11.49 -16.94
CA ILE A 222 -32.81 12.86 -16.83
C ILE A 222 -31.33 12.78 -16.49
N LEU A 223 -30.46 13.22 -17.40
CA LEU A 223 -29.02 13.30 -17.15
C LEU A 223 -28.64 14.75 -16.88
N LYS A 224 -27.97 14.99 -15.76
CA LYS A 224 -27.43 16.30 -15.37
C LYS A 224 -25.91 16.27 -15.33
N ASP A 225 -25.30 17.36 -15.76
CA ASP A 225 -23.86 17.58 -15.58
C ASP A 225 -23.52 17.96 -14.13
N ARG A 226 -22.23 18.16 -13.82
CA ARG A 226 -21.76 18.44 -12.45
C ARG A 226 -22.30 19.75 -11.90
N GLU A 227 -22.62 20.69 -12.77
CA GLU A 227 -23.22 22.00 -12.47
C GLU A 227 -24.76 21.93 -12.33
N GLY A 228 -25.36 20.76 -12.56
CA GLY A 228 -26.80 20.52 -12.44
C GLY A 228 -27.61 20.82 -13.69
N LYS A 229 -26.96 21.18 -14.81
CA LYS A 229 -27.62 21.44 -16.09
C LYS A 229 -28.07 20.13 -16.72
N ILE A 230 -29.31 20.09 -17.17
CA ILE A 230 -29.88 18.94 -17.87
C ILE A 230 -29.27 18.84 -19.27
N VAL A 231 -28.58 17.73 -19.55
CA VAL A 231 -27.97 17.41 -20.85
C VAL A 231 -28.76 16.32 -21.61
N LEU A 232 -29.64 15.60 -20.93
CA LEU A 232 -30.60 14.66 -21.53
C LEU A 232 -31.89 14.68 -20.69
N ASN A 233 -33.05 14.72 -21.34
CA ASN A 233 -34.36 14.50 -20.71
C ASN A 233 -35.25 13.77 -21.72
N LYS A 234 -35.49 12.47 -21.48
CA LYS A 234 -36.20 11.59 -22.41
C LYS A 234 -37.25 10.79 -21.67
N THR A 235 -38.42 10.66 -22.27
CA THR A 235 -39.54 9.87 -21.77
C THR A 235 -39.81 8.74 -22.76
N THR A 236 -39.84 7.51 -22.27
CA THR A 236 -40.02 6.30 -23.06
C THR A 236 -41.19 5.50 -22.47
N PRO A 237 -42.34 5.39 -23.17
CA PRO A 237 -43.40 4.47 -22.78
C PRO A 237 -42.94 3.01 -22.96
N ILE A 238 -43.41 2.11 -22.11
CA ILE A 238 -43.18 0.67 -22.30
C ILE A 238 -44.26 0.14 -23.23
N ASP A 239 -43.85 -0.37 -24.40
CA ASP A 239 -44.75 -0.75 -25.50
C ASP A 239 -45.83 -1.78 -25.12
N LYS A 240 -45.53 -2.63 -24.13
CA LYS A 240 -46.45 -3.64 -23.60
C LYS A 240 -46.75 -3.37 -22.14
N ALA A 241 -48.01 -3.46 -21.76
CA ALA A 241 -48.39 -3.44 -20.35
C ALA A 241 -47.62 -4.53 -19.59
N LEU A 242 -47.07 -4.19 -18.43
CA LEU A 242 -46.35 -5.13 -17.58
C LEU A 242 -47.35 -6.15 -17.03
N PRO A 243 -47.18 -7.44 -17.32
CA PRO A 243 -48.07 -8.47 -16.78
C PRO A 243 -47.95 -8.55 -15.26
N SER A 244 -49.06 -8.86 -14.59
CA SER A 244 -49.07 -9.13 -13.14
C SER A 244 -48.13 -10.30 -12.83
N GLY A 245 -47.28 -10.13 -11.81
CA GLY A 245 -46.26 -11.11 -11.44
C GLY A 245 -45.12 -11.27 -12.44
N GLY A 246 -45.04 -10.45 -13.49
CA GLY A 246 -44.04 -10.57 -14.54
C GLY A 246 -43.01 -9.45 -14.58
N SER A 247 -42.08 -9.52 -15.54
CA SER A 247 -41.03 -8.52 -15.74
C SER A 247 -40.85 -8.19 -17.23
N ILE A 248 -40.35 -6.98 -17.51
CA ILE A 248 -40.01 -6.50 -18.85
C ILE A 248 -38.63 -5.85 -18.81
N LEU A 249 -37.79 -6.15 -19.79
CA LEU A 249 -36.52 -5.45 -20.02
C LEU A 249 -36.73 -4.35 -21.06
N SER A 250 -36.52 -3.09 -20.68
CA SER A 250 -36.47 -1.95 -21.59
C SER A 250 -35.02 -1.63 -21.93
N GLU A 251 -34.68 -1.59 -23.22
CA GLU A 251 -33.37 -1.16 -23.71
C GLU A 251 -33.52 0.16 -24.47
N GLN A 252 -32.78 1.18 -24.07
CA GLN A 252 -32.81 2.52 -24.66
C GLN A 252 -31.41 2.98 -25.05
N ARG A 253 -31.32 3.72 -26.16
CA ARG A 253 -30.06 4.29 -26.66
C ARG A 253 -30.24 5.78 -26.93
N PHE A 254 -29.37 6.59 -26.34
CA PHE A 254 -29.39 8.04 -26.52
C PHE A 254 -28.02 8.54 -26.98
N SER A 255 -28.00 9.31 -28.06
CA SER A 255 -26.77 9.96 -28.53
C SER A 255 -26.54 11.27 -27.79
N LEU A 256 -25.31 11.49 -27.33
CA LEU A 256 -24.87 12.73 -26.71
C LEU A 256 -23.72 13.32 -27.52
N ASN A 257 -23.82 14.62 -27.79
CA ASN A 257 -22.78 15.36 -28.49
C ASN A 257 -21.70 15.78 -27.50
N ASN A 258 -20.46 15.35 -27.74
CA ASN A 258 -19.27 15.76 -26.98
C ASN A 258 -19.44 15.73 -25.44
N PRO A 259 -19.93 14.64 -24.82
CA PRO A 259 -19.97 14.55 -23.37
C PRO A 259 -18.54 14.57 -22.80
N ARG A 260 -18.38 15.15 -21.62
CA ARG A 260 -17.12 15.10 -20.89
C ARG A 260 -16.84 13.65 -20.51
N GLN A 261 -15.65 13.19 -20.81
CA GLN A 261 -15.25 11.80 -20.56
C GLN A 261 -14.82 11.63 -19.10
N TRP A 262 -14.99 10.41 -18.60
CA TRP A 262 -14.42 9.99 -17.32
C TRP A 262 -13.09 9.28 -17.56
N ASN A 263 -12.06 9.65 -16.80
CA ASN A 263 -10.78 8.96 -16.68
C ASN A 263 -10.11 9.32 -15.34
N THR A 264 -8.91 8.80 -15.06
CA THR A 264 -8.22 8.99 -13.76
C THR A 264 -7.68 10.42 -13.54
N GLU A 265 -7.54 11.21 -14.59
CA GLU A 265 -7.06 12.60 -14.53
C GLU A 265 -8.22 13.60 -14.57
N HIS A 266 -9.33 13.21 -15.21
CA HIS A 266 -10.61 13.91 -15.29
C HIS A 266 -11.75 12.96 -14.90
N PRO A 267 -12.00 12.72 -13.60
CA PRO A 267 -13.05 11.82 -13.12
C PRO A 267 -14.45 12.49 -13.21
N TYR A 268 -14.85 12.90 -14.41
CA TYR A 268 -16.10 13.63 -14.63
C TYR A 268 -17.31 12.69 -14.53
N LEU A 269 -18.16 12.93 -13.53
CA LEU A 269 -19.38 12.16 -13.29
C LEU A 269 -20.63 13.02 -13.55
N TYR A 270 -21.56 12.45 -14.30
CA TYR A 270 -22.91 12.98 -14.48
C TYR A 270 -23.87 12.35 -13.46
N ASP A 271 -25.00 13.00 -13.20
CA ASP A 271 -26.09 12.46 -12.40
C ASP A 271 -27.23 11.99 -13.30
N LEU A 272 -27.44 10.67 -13.36
CA LEU A 272 -28.54 10.07 -14.10
C LEU A 272 -29.70 9.77 -13.15
N THR A 273 -30.79 10.51 -13.31
CA THR A 273 -32.06 10.23 -12.66
C THR A 273 -32.93 9.35 -13.57
N THR A 274 -33.44 8.25 -13.04
CA THR A 274 -34.41 7.37 -13.70
C THR A 274 -35.72 7.38 -12.90
N GLU A 275 -36.77 7.93 -13.50
CA GLU A 275 -38.12 7.98 -12.93
C GLU A 275 -38.99 6.88 -13.56
N LEU A 276 -39.66 6.09 -12.73
CA LEU A 276 -40.70 5.15 -13.15
C LEU A 276 -42.07 5.78 -12.87
N VAL A 277 -42.89 5.86 -13.92
CA VAL A 277 -44.24 6.41 -13.90
C VAL A 277 -45.23 5.30 -14.25
N ILE A 278 -46.27 5.12 -13.43
CA ILE A 278 -47.39 4.21 -13.68
C ILE A 278 -48.65 5.04 -13.91
N GLY A 279 -49.26 4.91 -15.08
CA GLY A 279 -50.31 5.84 -15.53
C GLY A 279 -49.79 7.29 -15.55
N LYS A 280 -50.26 8.12 -14.60
CA LYS A 280 -49.82 9.53 -14.44
C LYS A 280 -48.97 9.78 -13.19
N GLN A 281 -48.73 8.75 -12.39
CA GLN A 281 -48.10 8.89 -11.08
C GLN A 281 -46.64 8.43 -11.15
N GLN A 282 -45.71 9.31 -10.79
CA GLN A 282 -44.32 8.92 -10.53
C GLN A 282 -44.30 8.06 -9.26
N VAL A 283 -43.87 6.81 -9.38
CA VAL A 283 -43.89 5.84 -8.27
C VAL A 283 -42.50 5.60 -7.68
N GLN A 284 -41.44 5.76 -8.46
CA GLN A 284 -40.06 5.51 -8.04
C GLN A 284 -39.09 6.45 -8.76
N VAL A 285 -38.07 6.92 -8.04
CA VAL A 285 -36.94 7.70 -8.56
C VAL A 285 -35.64 7.06 -8.10
N ASN A 286 -34.76 6.74 -9.03
CA ASN A 286 -33.37 6.36 -8.76
C ASN A 286 -32.44 7.44 -9.27
N SER A 287 -31.30 7.61 -8.62
CA SER A 287 -30.18 8.43 -9.08
C SER A 287 -28.91 7.60 -9.07
N GLN A 288 -28.08 7.78 -10.08
CA GLN A 288 -26.81 7.09 -10.22
C GLN A 288 -25.77 8.03 -10.83
N LYS A 289 -24.56 8.02 -10.29
CA LYS A 289 -23.41 8.68 -10.94
C LYS A 289 -22.95 7.85 -12.14
N ILE A 290 -22.72 8.50 -13.27
CA ILE A 290 -22.24 7.84 -14.49
C ILE A 290 -21.02 8.57 -15.06
N GLY A 291 -20.01 7.82 -15.48
CA GLY A 291 -18.85 8.32 -16.20
C GLY A 291 -18.85 7.82 -17.64
N PHE A 292 -18.68 8.72 -18.62
CA PHE A 292 -18.58 8.33 -20.02
C PHE A 292 -17.18 7.82 -20.32
N ARG A 293 -17.04 6.51 -20.55
CA ARG A 293 -15.77 5.90 -20.95
C ARG A 293 -15.95 4.68 -21.83
N GLN A 294 -14.94 4.35 -22.62
CA GLN A 294 -14.86 3.14 -23.43
C GLN A 294 -13.50 2.46 -23.22
N ILE A 295 -13.49 1.13 -23.13
CA ILE A 295 -12.28 0.33 -22.90
C ILE A 295 -12.13 -0.64 -24.05
N GLU A 296 -10.92 -0.72 -24.59
CA GLU A 296 -10.59 -1.60 -25.71
C GLU A 296 -9.23 -2.25 -25.51
N VAL A 297 -9.10 -3.52 -25.89
CA VAL A 297 -7.81 -4.17 -26.05
C VAL A 297 -7.44 -4.10 -27.52
N ASN A 298 -6.34 -3.43 -27.83
CA ASN A 298 -5.83 -3.28 -29.19
C ASN A 298 -4.39 -3.82 -29.27
N GLY A 299 -4.25 -5.02 -29.83
CA GLY A 299 -2.98 -5.75 -29.82
C GLY A 299 -2.49 -5.96 -28.39
N ASN A 300 -1.27 -5.50 -28.10
CA ASN A 300 -0.67 -5.61 -26.78
C ASN A 300 -0.88 -4.37 -25.88
N GLN A 301 -1.89 -3.54 -26.17
CA GLN A 301 -2.21 -2.37 -25.35
C GLN A 301 -3.68 -2.37 -24.88
N LEU A 302 -3.88 -1.87 -23.66
CA LEU A 302 -5.21 -1.50 -23.17
C LEU A 302 -5.42 -0.02 -23.44
N LEU A 303 -6.54 0.32 -24.06
CA LEU A 303 -6.96 1.68 -24.34
C LEU A 303 -8.15 2.06 -23.46
N VAL A 304 -8.14 3.29 -22.95
CA VAL A 304 -9.31 3.94 -22.35
C VAL A 304 -9.58 5.21 -23.15
N ASN A 305 -10.79 5.35 -23.69
CA ASN A 305 -11.19 6.47 -24.54
C ASN A 305 -10.23 6.73 -25.73
N GLY A 306 -9.65 5.66 -26.27
CA GLY A 306 -8.71 5.72 -27.40
C GLY A 306 -7.25 5.97 -27.04
N TYR A 307 -6.94 6.22 -25.77
CA TYR A 307 -5.57 6.45 -25.30
C TYR A 307 -5.00 5.19 -24.63
N PRO A 308 -3.76 4.78 -24.96
CA PRO A 308 -3.09 3.72 -24.22
C PRO A 308 -2.86 4.17 -22.78
N VAL A 309 -3.09 3.28 -21.81
CA VAL A 309 -2.94 3.63 -20.39
C VAL A 309 -1.75 2.90 -19.75
N LYS A 310 -1.17 3.51 -18.72
CA LYS A 310 -0.15 2.90 -17.86
C LYS A 310 -0.64 2.80 -16.42
N LEU A 311 -0.76 1.58 -15.92
CA LEU A 311 -1.28 1.29 -14.59
C LEU A 311 -0.19 1.41 -13.52
N ARG A 312 -0.39 2.33 -12.58
CA ARG A 312 0.41 2.65 -11.40
C ARG A 312 -0.37 2.26 -10.18
N GLY A 313 -0.09 1.11 -9.59
CA GLY A 313 -0.99 0.61 -8.56
C GLY A 313 -0.39 -0.18 -7.43
N VAL A 314 -1.32 -0.63 -6.61
CA VAL A 314 -1.09 -1.41 -5.40
C VAL A 314 -2.17 -2.49 -5.32
N ASN A 315 -1.80 -3.61 -4.71
CA ASN A 315 -2.72 -4.65 -4.30
C ASN A 315 -3.36 -4.23 -2.98
N ARG A 316 -4.69 -4.15 -2.94
CA ARG A 316 -5.42 -3.68 -1.76
C ARG A 316 -6.23 -4.82 -1.14
N HIS A 317 -5.89 -5.13 0.10
CA HIS A 317 -6.78 -5.79 1.04
C HIS A 317 -7.66 -4.77 1.79
N SER A 318 -8.92 -5.13 2.09
CA SER A 318 -9.70 -4.44 3.12
C SER A 318 -9.21 -4.91 4.48
N VAL A 319 -8.45 -4.08 5.18
CA VAL A 319 -7.82 -4.46 6.46
C VAL A 319 -7.81 -3.30 7.44
N HIS A 320 -8.12 -3.58 8.70
CA HIS A 320 -7.84 -2.68 9.81
C HIS A 320 -7.47 -3.50 11.05
N PRO A 321 -6.44 -3.09 11.83
CA PRO A 321 -5.94 -3.88 12.95
C PRO A 321 -7.00 -4.29 13.97
N LEU A 322 -8.05 -3.49 14.19
CA LEU A 322 -9.07 -3.75 15.21
C LEU A 322 -10.39 -4.31 14.67
N THR A 323 -10.63 -4.23 13.37
CA THR A 323 -11.94 -4.61 12.79
C THR A 323 -11.83 -5.63 11.67
N GLY A 324 -10.63 -6.15 11.44
CA GLY A 324 -10.40 -7.26 10.53
C GLY A 324 -10.65 -6.86 9.09
N ARG A 325 -11.42 -7.68 8.39
CA ARG A 325 -11.87 -7.42 7.02
C ARG A 325 -13.12 -6.54 6.93
N SER A 326 -13.67 -6.09 8.07
CA SER A 326 -14.82 -5.18 8.14
C SER A 326 -14.36 -3.77 8.49
N ILE A 327 -14.09 -2.95 7.46
CA ILE A 327 -13.62 -1.56 7.64
C ILE A 327 -14.76 -0.56 7.40
N SER A 328 -14.62 0.63 7.97
CA SER A 328 -15.65 1.67 7.88
C SER A 328 -15.62 2.41 6.53
N PRO A 329 -16.75 3.00 6.09
CA PRO A 329 -16.81 3.85 4.90
C PRO A 329 -15.74 4.94 4.85
N GLU A 330 -15.45 5.56 6.00
CA GLU A 330 -14.46 6.63 6.10
C GLU A 330 -13.03 6.12 5.83
N LEU A 331 -12.72 4.89 6.28
CA LEU A 331 -11.45 4.24 5.97
C LEU A 331 -11.37 3.82 4.49
N GLU A 332 -12.47 3.38 3.88
CA GLU A 332 -12.53 3.09 2.45
C GLU A 332 -12.16 4.33 1.60
N ILE A 333 -12.77 5.47 1.93
CA ILE A 333 -12.47 6.76 1.27
C ILE A 333 -11.02 7.18 1.52
N ARG A 334 -10.58 7.12 2.78
CA ARG A 334 -9.21 7.51 3.16
C ARG A 334 -8.15 6.67 2.46
N ASP A 335 -8.37 5.36 2.32
CA ASP A 335 -7.44 4.49 1.59
C ASP A 335 -7.32 4.94 0.13
N ALA A 336 -8.43 5.24 -0.55
CA ALA A 336 -8.44 5.73 -1.92
C ALA A 336 -7.67 7.05 -2.06
N GLU A 337 -7.87 7.99 -1.13
CA GLU A 337 -7.15 9.28 -1.09
C GLU A 337 -5.63 9.09 -0.87
N LEU A 338 -5.23 8.20 0.04
CA LEU A 338 -3.81 7.92 0.31
C LEU A 338 -3.10 7.37 -0.92
N TYR A 339 -3.75 6.48 -1.67
CA TYR A 339 -3.19 5.97 -2.93
C TYR A 339 -3.12 7.05 -4.01
N LYS A 340 -4.16 7.88 -4.17
CA LYS A 340 -4.15 8.99 -5.13
C LYS A 340 -3.02 9.99 -4.81
N GLN A 341 -2.82 10.33 -3.54
CA GLN A 341 -1.73 11.20 -3.06
C GLN A 341 -0.33 10.61 -3.30
N ALA A 342 -0.23 9.29 -3.44
CA ALA A 342 0.99 8.57 -3.78
C ALA A 342 1.16 8.36 -5.30
N ASN A 343 0.43 9.12 -6.13
CA ASN A 343 0.43 9.01 -7.59
C ASN A 343 -0.09 7.68 -8.14
N CYS A 344 -0.77 6.84 -7.35
CA CYS A 344 -1.46 5.68 -7.90
C CYS A 344 -2.63 6.14 -8.77
N ASN A 345 -2.82 5.48 -9.91
CA ASN A 345 -4.00 5.61 -10.76
C ASN A 345 -4.79 4.29 -10.87
N TYR A 346 -4.32 3.21 -10.24
CA TYR A 346 -4.87 1.87 -10.39
C TYR A 346 -4.81 1.09 -9.07
N ILE A 347 -5.86 0.34 -8.76
CA ILE A 347 -5.95 -0.53 -7.59
C ILE A 347 -6.45 -1.91 -8.04
N ARG A 348 -5.74 -2.96 -7.62
CA ARG A 348 -6.22 -4.34 -7.67
C ARG A 348 -6.84 -4.71 -6.34
N THR A 349 -8.06 -5.25 -6.34
CA THR A 349 -8.77 -5.64 -5.11
C THR A 349 -8.42 -7.08 -4.70
N SER A 350 -7.17 -7.28 -4.29
CA SER A 350 -6.61 -8.57 -3.90
C SER A 350 -7.27 -9.10 -2.60
N HIS A 351 -7.89 -10.27 -2.55
CA HIS A 351 -8.35 -11.10 -3.67
C HIS A 351 -9.86 -11.32 -3.57
N TYR A 352 -10.60 -10.23 -3.40
CA TYR A 352 -12.05 -10.22 -3.21
C TYR A 352 -12.61 -8.85 -3.60
N PRO A 353 -13.90 -8.76 -3.96
CA PRO A 353 -14.47 -7.50 -4.43
C PRO A 353 -14.48 -6.44 -3.32
N PRO A 354 -14.26 -5.16 -3.66
CA PRO A 354 -14.27 -4.08 -2.69
C PRO A 354 -15.72 -3.76 -2.23
N SER A 355 -15.86 -2.88 -1.25
CA SER A 355 -17.15 -2.33 -0.85
C SER A 355 -17.66 -1.31 -1.88
N GLN A 356 -18.96 -1.00 -1.83
CA GLN A 356 -19.55 0.03 -2.68
C GLN A 356 -18.91 1.40 -2.40
N GLU A 357 -18.62 1.69 -1.14
CA GLU A 357 -18.01 2.94 -0.68
C GLU A 357 -16.63 3.16 -1.32
N PHE A 358 -15.82 2.10 -1.45
CA PHE A 358 -14.52 2.20 -2.12
C PHE A 358 -14.66 2.44 -3.63
N LEU A 359 -15.63 1.80 -4.29
CA LEU A 359 -15.88 2.00 -5.72
C LEU A 359 -16.40 3.43 -6.00
N GLU A 360 -17.27 3.96 -5.15
CA GLU A 360 -17.75 5.35 -5.22
C GLU A 360 -16.62 6.36 -5.01
N ALA A 361 -15.71 6.09 -4.06
CA ALA A 361 -14.50 6.89 -3.87
C ALA A 361 -13.60 6.85 -5.13
N ALA A 362 -13.35 5.65 -5.67
CA ALA A 362 -12.54 5.46 -6.88
C ALA A 362 -13.12 6.17 -8.11
N ASP A 363 -14.45 6.10 -8.31
CA ASP A 363 -15.16 6.84 -9.35
C ASP A 363 -14.96 8.35 -9.20
N SER A 364 -15.04 8.85 -7.96
CA SER A 364 -15.04 10.28 -7.66
C SER A 364 -13.65 10.92 -7.75
N ILE A 365 -12.61 10.22 -7.29
CA ILE A 365 -11.24 10.76 -7.26
C ILE A 365 -10.41 10.35 -8.48
N GLY A 366 -10.92 9.43 -9.31
CA GLY A 366 -10.23 8.95 -10.50
C GLY A 366 -9.15 7.93 -10.17
N LEU A 367 -9.58 6.71 -9.84
CA LEU A 367 -8.75 5.50 -9.78
C LEU A 367 -9.36 4.43 -10.68
N PHE A 368 -8.51 3.74 -11.44
CA PHE A 368 -8.89 2.51 -12.14
C PHE A 368 -8.94 1.35 -11.15
N ILE A 369 -9.95 0.50 -11.27
CA ILE A 369 -10.15 -0.67 -10.44
C ILE A 369 -10.10 -1.92 -11.32
N GLU A 370 -9.25 -2.86 -10.92
CA GLU A 370 -9.41 -4.27 -11.27
C GLU A 370 -10.19 -4.95 -10.14
N ASN A 371 -11.42 -5.35 -10.46
CA ASN A 371 -12.32 -5.95 -9.48
C ASN A 371 -12.20 -7.47 -9.55
N GLU A 372 -11.58 -8.05 -8.52
CA GLU A 372 -11.23 -9.46 -8.42
C GLU A 372 -12.28 -10.26 -7.63
N SER A 373 -12.61 -11.47 -8.10
CA SER A 373 -13.51 -12.37 -7.35
C SER A 373 -12.78 -13.09 -6.23
N SER A 374 -13.52 -13.44 -5.19
CA SER A 374 -13.07 -14.22 -4.01
C SER A 374 -12.71 -15.68 -4.35
N LEU A 375 -11.69 -15.90 -5.18
CA LEU A 375 -11.22 -17.23 -5.60
C LEU A 375 -9.69 -17.19 -5.69
N THR A 376 -9.01 -17.97 -4.84
CA THR A 376 -7.54 -17.94 -4.73
C THR A 376 -6.97 -19.33 -4.49
N TRP A 377 -5.81 -19.63 -5.09
CA TRP A 377 -5.07 -20.87 -4.87
C TRP A 377 -5.83 -22.17 -5.18
N ILE A 378 -6.81 -22.11 -6.09
CA ILE A 378 -7.52 -23.28 -6.58
C ILE A 378 -6.53 -24.17 -7.32
N GLN A 379 -6.37 -25.41 -6.86
CA GLN A 379 -5.34 -26.36 -7.33
C GLN A 379 -3.89 -25.89 -7.13
N HIS A 380 -3.63 -25.08 -6.10
CA HIS A 380 -2.29 -24.55 -5.80
C HIS A 380 -1.81 -24.95 -4.40
N HIS A 381 -0.52 -25.26 -4.27
CA HIS A 381 0.06 -25.83 -3.05
C HIS A 381 0.10 -24.88 -1.84
N ALA A 382 -0.10 -23.57 -2.07
CA ALA A 382 -0.26 -22.60 -1.00
C ALA A 382 -1.56 -22.82 -0.21
N SER A 383 -2.63 -23.31 -0.84
CA SER A 383 -3.86 -23.70 -0.13
C SER A 383 -3.64 -25.00 0.64
N PRO A 384 -3.90 -25.12 1.94
CA PRO A 384 -3.62 -26.33 2.72
C PRO A 384 -4.46 -27.54 2.31
N ILE A 385 -5.61 -27.29 1.67
CA ILE A 385 -6.56 -28.32 1.22
C ILE A 385 -6.32 -28.75 -0.23
N TRP A 386 -5.27 -28.25 -0.89
CA TRP A 386 -5.03 -28.46 -2.31
C TRP A 386 -4.92 -29.94 -2.74
N LYS A 387 -4.41 -30.81 -1.86
CA LYS A 387 -4.29 -32.26 -2.10
C LYS A 387 -5.56 -33.05 -1.79
N LEU A 388 -6.51 -32.44 -1.09
CA LEU A 388 -7.69 -33.13 -0.58
C LEU A 388 -8.86 -33.08 -1.58
N TRP A 389 -8.88 -32.10 -2.49
CA TRP A 389 -9.95 -31.90 -3.46
C TRP A 389 -9.43 -32.05 -4.89
N ASP A 390 -10.24 -32.67 -5.76
CA ASP A 390 -10.06 -32.58 -7.20
C ASP A 390 -10.80 -31.36 -7.74
N TYR A 391 -10.11 -30.22 -7.82
CA TYR A 391 -10.66 -28.94 -8.29
C TYR A 391 -11.12 -28.93 -9.76
N ARG A 392 -11.00 -30.05 -10.48
CA ARG A 392 -11.56 -30.23 -11.82
C ARG A 392 -13.00 -30.72 -11.81
N ASP A 393 -13.51 -31.11 -10.65
CA ASP A 393 -14.89 -31.54 -10.45
C ASP A 393 -15.88 -30.39 -10.71
N GLU A 394 -16.89 -30.64 -11.55
CA GLU A 394 -17.93 -29.67 -11.93
C GLU A 394 -18.72 -29.15 -10.72
N LYS A 395 -18.70 -29.84 -9.58
CA LYS A 395 -19.36 -29.34 -8.36
C LYS A 395 -18.84 -27.98 -7.88
N PHE A 396 -17.62 -27.59 -8.25
CA PHE A 396 -17.05 -26.28 -7.89
C PHE A 396 -17.54 -25.16 -8.81
N LEU A 397 -17.96 -25.49 -10.04
CA LEU A 397 -18.31 -24.51 -11.06
C LEU A 397 -19.39 -23.51 -10.62
N PRO A 398 -20.49 -23.91 -9.94
CA PRO A 398 -21.51 -22.95 -9.52
C PRO A 398 -20.99 -21.90 -8.54
N TYR A 399 -20.10 -22.27 -7.62
CA TYR A 399 -19.48 -21.32 -6.68
C TYR A 399 -18.53 -20.35 -7.41
N MET A 400 -17.75 -20.86 -8.38
CA MET A 400 -16.84 -20.05 -9.18
C MET A 400 -17.58 -19.04 -10.08
N ILE A 401 -18.70 -19.46 -10.69
CA ILE A 401 -19.58 -18.60 -11.47
C ILE A 401 -20.23 -17.55 -10.57
N SER A 402 -20.84 -17.96 -9.45
CA SER A 402 -21.55 -17.05 -8.55
C SER A 402 -20.62 -15.97 -7.98
N ALA A 403 -19.43 -16.35 -7.51
CA ALA A 403 -18.43 -15.39 -7.00
C ALA A 403 -18.03 -14.33 -8.04
N ASN A 404 -17.99 -14.69 -9.33
CA ASN A 404 -17.69 -13.76 -10.41
C ASN A 404 -18.89 -12.90 -10.78
N LEU A 405 -20.06 -13.50 -10.98
CA LEU A 405 -21.25 -12.80 -11.46
C LEU A 405 -21.86 -11.87 -10.41
N GLU A 406 -21.86 -12.24 -9.12
CA GLU A 406 -22.37 -11.38 -8.05
C GLU A 406 -21.49 -10.14 -7.84
N LYS A 407 -20.16 -10.30 -7.90
CA LYS A 407 -19.21 -9.18 -7.96
C LYS A 407 -19.53 -8.25 -9.11
N MET A 408 -19.71 -8.80 -10.32
CA MET A 408 -19.99 -7.99 -11.51
C MET A 408 -21.33 -7.28 -11.40
N GLN A 409 -22.36 -7.96 -10.89
CA GLN A 409 -23.68 -7.38 -10.67
C GLN A 409 -23.62 -6.18 -9.70
N ALA A 410 -22.80 -6.27 -8.65
CA ALA A 410 -22.58 -5.17 -7.71
C ALA A 410 -21.83 -3.98 -8.33
N ALA A 411 -20.93 -4.24 -9.28
CA ALA A 411 -19.95 -3.25 -9.72
C ALA A 411 -20.11 -2.75 -11.18
N LYS A 412 -21.01 -3.35 -11.98
CA LYS A 412 -21.15 -3.13 -13.44
C LYS A 412 -21.31 -1.67 -13.88
N ASN A 413 -21.84 -0.85 -12.97
CA ASN A 413 -22.22 0.53 -13.19
C ASN A 413 -21.13 1.54 -12.79
N HIS A 414 -20.05 1.11 -12.15
CA HIS A 414 -18.93 1.96 -11.76
C HIS A 414 -17.99 2.21 -12.96
N ALA A 415 -17.66 3.49 -13.18
CA ALA A 415 -16.79 3.92 -14.27
C ALA A 415 -15.33 3.52 -14.01
N SER A 416 -14.92 3.54 -12.74
CA SER A 416 -13.61 3.15 -12.23
C SER A 416 -13.24 1.71 -12.52
N VAL A 417 -14.20 0.79 -12.53
CA VAL A 417 -13.93 -0.61 -12.82
C VAL A 417 -13.60 -0.76 -14.29
N ILE A 418 -12.36 -1.13 -14.61
CA ILE A 418 -11.89 -1.30 -15.99
C ILE A 418 -11.51 -2.75 -16.33
N ILE A 419 -11.26 -3.60 -15.35
CA ILE A 419 -10.85 -4.99 -15.55
C ILE A 419 -11.67 -5.90 -14.62
N TRP A 420 -12.13 -7.03 -15.14
CA TRP A 420 -12.69 -8.13 -14.35
C TRP A 420 -11.64 -9.20 -14.11
N SER A 421 -11.11 -9.30 -12.89
CA SER A 421 -10.20 -10.39 -12.51
C SER A 421 -10.97 -11.62 -12.05
N LEU A 422 -10.71 -12.75 -12.69
CA LEU A 422 -11.43 -14.01 -12.49
C LEU A 422 -11.00 -14.79 -11.25
N GLY A 423 -9.81 -14.52 -10.72
CA GLY A 423 -9.23 -15.25 -9.59
C GLY A 423 -7.72 -15.09 -9.52
N ASN A 424 -7.16 -15.51 -8.39
CA ASN A 424 -5.74 -15.34 -8.06
C ASN A 424 -4.99 -16.67 -7.94
N GLU A 425 -3.78 -16.71 -8.50
CA GLU A 425 -2.79 -17.79 -8.35
C GLU A 425 -3.40 -19.21 -8.35
N SER A 426 -4.32 -19.42 -9.29
CA SER A 426 -5.09 -20.65 -9.44
C SER A 426 -4.68 -21.34 -10.72
N MET A 427 -4.69 -22.67 -10.79
CA MET A 427 -4.36 -23.38 -12.03
C MET A 427 -5.47 -23.20 -13.06
N TRP A 428 -5.14 -22.73 -14.26
CA TRP A 428 -6.10 -22.63 -15.37
C TRP A 428 -6.65 -24.02 -15.76
N SER A 429 -7.97 -24.12 -15.96
CA SER A 429 -8.68 -25.38 -16.19
C SER A 429 -9.92 -25.19 -17.09
N PRO A 430 -10.55 -26.26 -17.60
CA PRO A 430 -11.81 -26.15 -18.33
C PRO A 430 -12.94 -25.46 -17.55
N LEU A 431 -12.95 -25.55 -16.22
CA LEU A 431 -13.95 -24.84 -15.40
C LEU A 431 -13.75 -23.32 -15.50
N TRP A 432 -12.50 -22.85 -15.44
CA TRP A 432 -12.18 -21.43 -15.65
C TRP A 432 -12.57 -20.93 -17.03
N GLN A 433 -12.46 -21.78 -18.06
CA GLN A 433 -12.94 -21.44 -19.40
C GLN A 433 -14.46 -21.22 -19.44
N LYS A 434 -15.24 -22.03 -18.70
CA LYS A 434 -16.69 -21.84 -18.55
C LYS A 434 -17.03 -20.58 -17.75
N VAL A 435 -16.28 -20.29 -16.68
CA VAL A 435 -16.39 -19.04 -15.92
C VAL A 435 -16.14 -17.83 -16.83
N LEU A 436 -15.06 -17.85 -17.62
CA LEU A 436 -14.74 -16.79 -18.58
C LEU A 436 -15.88 -16.58 -19.58
N PHE A 437 -16.48 -17.66 -20.11
CA PHE A 437 -17.64 -17.56 -21.00
C PHE A 437 -18.82 -16.85 -20.33
N LYS A 438 -19.16 -17.21 -19.08
CA LYS A 438 -20.25 -16.57 -18.33
C LYS A 438 -19.97 -15.11 -17.99
N VAL A 439 -18.74 -14.78 -17.64
CA VAL A 439 -18.31 -13.39 -17.42
C VAL A 439 -18.45 -12.56 -18.70
N LYS A 440 -18.06 -13.10 -19.86
CA LYS A 440 -18.20 -12.43 -21.15
C LYS A 440 -19.64 -12.31 -21.64
N GLU A 441 -20.49 -13.29 -21.32
CA GLU A 441 -21.94 -13.23 -21.56
C GLU A 441 -22.59 -12.11 -20.74
N PHE A 442 -22.15 -11.91 -19.49
CA PHE A 442 -22.67 -10.89 -18.60
C PHE A 442 -22.21 -9.47 -18.97
N ASP A 443 -20.90 -9.27 -19.18
CA ASP A 443 -20.33 -7.97 -19.57
C ASP A 443 -19.15 -8.14 -20.54
N ASN A 444 -19.33 -7.62 -21.76
CA ASN A 444 -18.29 -7.58 -22.78
C ASN A 444 -17.65 -6.19 -22.95
N THR A 445 -18.04 -5.19 -22.13
CA THR A 445 -17.52 -3.81 -22.20
C THR A 445 -16.20 -3.61 -21.46
N ARG A 446 -15.72 -4.66 -20.78
CA ARG A 446 -14.46 -4.68 -20.02
C ARG A 446 -13.65 -5.94 -20.34
N PRO A 447 -12.31 -5.85 -20.40
CA PRO A 447 -11.45 -7.01 -20.49
C PRO A 447 -11.42 -7.82 -19.20
N THR A 448 -11.00 -9.08 -19.32
CA THR A 448 -10.74 -9.99 -18.21
C THR A 448 -9.25 -10.20 -17.97
N SER A 449 -8.91 -10.50 -16.73
CA SER A 449 -7.57 -10.96 -16.30
C SER A 449 -7.71 -12.24 -15.47
N PHE A 450 -6.62 -12.99 -15.38
CA PHE A 450 -6.49 -14.16 -14.51
C PHE A 450 -5.06 -14.20 -14.00
N HIS A 451 -4.87 -14.07 -12.69
CA HIS A 451 -3.56 -13.81 -12.11
C HIS A 451 -2.72 -15.09 -12.00
N ASP A 452 -1.47 -14.99 -12.47
CA ASP A 452 -0.54 -16.11 -12.62
C ASP A 452 0.74 -15.91 -11.81
N GLN A 453 1.28 -17.01 -11.29
CA GLN A 453 2.59 -17.06 -10.65
C GLN A 453 3.62 -17.60 -11.64
N CYS A 454 4.14 -16.69 -12.46
CA CYS A 454 4.71 -17.02 -13.77
C CYS A 454 6.06 -17.76 -13.79
N TRP A 455 6.74 -17.84 -12.66
CA TRP A 455 8.10 -18.41 -12.56
C TRP A 455 8.16 -19.66 -11.67
N GLY A 456 7.01 -20.24 -11.30
CA GLY A 456 6.91 -21.54 -10.62
C GLY A 456 6.48 -22.67 -11.55
N GLY A 457 6.44 -23.91 -11.04
CA GLY A 457 5.90 -25.08 -11.76
C GLY A 457 4.37 -25.05 -12.01
N PHE A 458 3.71 -23.93 -11.69
CA PHE A 458 2.26 -23.70 -11.75
C PHE A 458 1.89 -22.53 -12.66
N ASN A 459 2.70 -22.27 -13.69
CA ASN A 459 2.43 -21.23 -14.70
C ASN A 459 1.11 -21.52 -15.43
N ASN A 460 0.24 -20.52 -15.52
CA ASN A 460 -1.06 -20.57 -16.18
C ASN A 460 -0.98 -20.43 -17.70
N ALA A 461 0.04 -21.05 -18.32
CA ALA A 461 0.30 -21.16 -19.75
C ALA A 461 -0.89 -21.83 -20.46
N GLY A 462 -1.95 -21.06 -20.68
CA GLY A 462 -3.24 -21.59 -21.12
C GLY A 462 -4.41 -20.62 -20.91
N SER A 463 -4.26 -19.65 -19.99
CA SER A 463 -5.27 -18.63 -19.73
C SER A 463 -5.72 -17.91 -21.00
N LYS A 464 -7.04 -17.84 -21.20
CA LYS A 464 -7.69 -17.16 -22.32
C LYS A 464 -8.28 -15.80 -21.95
N ALA A 465 -7.94 -15.26 -20.77
CA ALA A 465 -8.27 -13.89 -20.42
C ALA A 465 -7.67 -12.89 -21.42
N ASP A 466 -8.29 -11.71 -21.58
CA ASP A 466 -7.86 -10.75 -22.61
C ASP A 466 -6.51 -10.11 -22.28
N ILE A 467 -6.19 -9.99 -20.99
CA ILE A 467 -4.94 -9.45 -20.47
C ILE A 467 -4.06 -10.62 -20.01
N ALA A 468 -2.81 -10.64 -20.46
CA ALA A 468 -1.81 -11.55 -19.90
C ALA A 468 -1.37 -10.99 -18.54
N ASN A 469 -1.24 -11.84 -17.53
CA ASN A 469 -0.90 -11.41 -16.18
C ASN A 469 0.33 -12.15 -15.67
N TYR A 470 1.27 -11.44 -15.03
CA TYR A 470 2.45 -12.04 -14.45
C TYR A 470 2.82 -11.49 -13.07
N HIS A 471 3.04 -12.37 -12.09
CA HIS A 471 3.59 -11.98 -10.79
C HIS A 471 5.13 -12.00 -10.79
N TYR A 472 5.72 -11.01 -10.12
CA TYR A 472 7.14 -10.85 -9.80
C TYR A 472 8.09 -11.06 -10.99
N PRO A 473 7.97 -10.25 -12.05
CA PRO A 473 8.59 -10.54 -13.34
C PRO A 473 10.10 -10.26 -13.40
N GLY A 474 10.71 -9.79 -12.30
CA GLY A 474 12.08 -9.29 -12.26
C GLY A 474 12.30 -8.06 -13.13
N ILE A 475 13.53 -7.53 -13.16
CA ILE A 475 13.85 -6.28 -13.88
C ILE A 475 13.80 -6.42 -15.41
N ASN A 476 13.99 -7.64 -15.94
CA ASN A 476 13.91 -7.93 -17.38
C ASN A 476 12.48 -8.22 -17.84
N GLY A 477 11.54 -8.35 -16.91
CA GLY A 477 10.13 -8.63 -17.17
C GLY A 477 9.47 -7.66 -18.16
N PRO A 478 9.56 -6.33 -17.94
CA PRO A 478 8.96 -5.35 -18.83
C PRO A 478 9.40 -5.49 -20.29
N ALA A 479 10.69 -5.71 -20.56
CA ALA A 479 11.21 -5.87 -21.91
C ALA A 479 10.61 -7.07 -22.66
N ALA A 480 10.35 -8.18 -21.96
CA ALA A 480 9.75 -9.37 -22.56
C ALA A 480 8.31 -9.12 -23.07
N THR A 481 7.60 -8.14 -22.49
CA THR A 481 6.19 -7.86 -22.80
C THR A 481 5.97 -7.30 -24.20
N ASP A 482 6.98 -6.66 -24.80
CA ASP A 482 6.86 -6.07 -26.14
C ASP A 482 6.65 -7.11 -27.24
N THR A 483 7.00 -8.37 -26.99
CA THR A 483 6.82 -9.48 -27.93
C THR A 483 5.50 -10.23 -27.75
N MET A 484 4.74 -9.89 -26.70
CA MET A 484 3.48 -10.56 -26.36
C MET A 484 2.33 -10.07 -27.24
N SER A 485 1.35 -10.95 -27.50
CA SER A 485 0.17 -10.66 -28.32
C SER A 485 -0.98 -9.99 -27.57
N ARG A 486 -0.90 -9.96 -26.23
CA ARG A 486 -1.88 -9.35 -25.31
C ARG A 486 -1.20 -8.30 -24.44
N PRO A 487 -1.92 -7.29 -23.94
CA PRO A 487 -1.39 -6.41 -22.92
C PRO A 487 -0.94 -7.23 -21.71
N THR A 488 0.24 -6.91 -21.18
CA THR A 488 0.80 -7.65 -20.07
C THR A 488 0.75 -6.82 -18.79
N LEU A 489 -0.04 -7.28 -17.83
CA LEU A 489 -0.19 -6.69 -16.50
C LEU A 489 0.70 -7.41 -15.50
N PHE A 490 1.46 -6.68 -14.71
CA PHE A 490 2.15 -7.25 -13.56
C PHE A 490 1.28 -7.17 -12.32
N GLY A 491 0.44 -8.20 -12.11
CA GLY A 491 -0.55 -8.22 -11.04
C GLY A 491 0.03 -7.99 -9.64
N GLU A 492 1.24 -8.49 -9.44
CA GLU A 492 2.07 -8.25 -8.26
C GLU A 492 3.50 -8.10 -8.78
N TYR A 493 4.18 -6.98 -8.54
CA TYR A 493 5.55 -6.81 -9.07
C TYR A 493 6.58 -6.41 -8.02
N ALA A 494 6.14 -5.96 -6.84
CA ALA A 494 7.02 -5.48 -5.79
C ALA A 494 6.61 -5.98 -4.40
N HIS A 495 7.39 -6.87 -3.77
CA HIS A 495 7.30 -7.16 -2.33
C HIS A 495 8.16 -6.15 -1.55
N LEU A 496 7.53 -5.28 -0.76
CA LEU A 496 8.27 -4.34 0.09
C LEU A 496 8.99 -5.05 1.25
N SER A 497 9.93 -4.33 1.90
CA SER A 497 10.80 -4.93 2.93
C SER A 497 10.02 -5.50 4.09
N THR A 498 10.11 -6.82 4.25
CA THR A 498 9.43 -7.55 5.33
C THR A 498 10.11 -8.88 5.71
N TYR A 499 11.07 -9.36 4.92
CA TYR A 499 11.71 -10.65 5.17
C TYR A 499 12.74 -10.52 6.30
N ASN A 500 13.62 -9.53 6.22
CA ASN A 500 14.70 -9.25 7.16
C ASN A 500 14.26 -8.53 8.46
N ARG A 501 13.21 -9.02 9.13
CA ARG A 501 12.49 -8.27 10.20
C ARG A 501 13.36 -7.82 11.36
N ARG A 502 14.27 -8.68 11.86
CA ARG A 502 15.17 -8.29 12.94
C ARG A 502 16.08 -7.16 12.50
N GLU A 503 16.57 -7.21 11.27
CA GLU A 503 17.36 -6.14 10.66
C GLU A 503 16.53 -4.86 10.53
N LEU A 504 15.27 -4.92 10.08
CA LEU A 504 14.37 -3.75 10.00
C LEU A 504 14.04 -3.14 11.38
N ALA A 505 13.88 -3.98 12.41
CA ALA A 505 13.69 -3.51 13.78
C ALA A 505 14.95 -2.82 14.33
N THR A 506 16.12 -3.30 13.91
CA THR A 506 17.45 -2.81 14.29
C THR A 506 17.80 -1.52 13.54
N ASP A 507 17.52 -1.46 12.25
CA ASP A 507 17.79 -0.35 11.33
C ASP A 507 16.62 -0.13 10.36
N PRO A 508 15.69 0.78 10.70
CA PRO A 508 14.58 1.13 9.81
C PRO A 508 15.03 1.81 8.51
N GLY A 509 16.27 2.29 8.41
CA GLY A 509 16.82 2.91 7.20
C GLY A 509 16.95 1.92 6.04
N VAL A 510 17.01 0.62 6.31
CA VAL A 510 16.99 -0.42 5.26
C VAL A 510 15.71 -0.35 4.42
N ARG A 511 14.57 0.05 5.01
CA ARG A 511 13.31 0.26 4.28
C ARG A 511 13.44 1.27 3.16
N SER A 512 14.21 2.34 3.37
CA SER A 512 14.37 3.41 2.38
C SER A 512 15.17 2.99 1.14
N ALA A 513 16.00 1.94 1.24
CA ALA A 513 16.79 1.43 0.12
C ALA A 513 15.94 0.89 -1.05
N TYR A 514 14.64 0.66 -0.83
CA TYR A 514 13.67 0.24 -1.85
C TYR A 514 13.34 1.30 -2.89
N ALA A 515 13.49 2.57 -2.54
CA ALA A 515 12.93 3.66 -3.32
C ALA A 515 13.54 3.75 -4.73
N LEU A 516 14.86 3.71 -4.84
CA LEU A 516 15.56 3.78 -6.14
C LEU A 516 15.31 2.56 -7.04
N PRO A 517 15.36 1.30 -6.54
CA PRO A 517 14.93 0.14 -7.32
C PRO A 517 13.50 0.22 -7.83
N LEU A 518 12.57 0.73 -7.01
CA LEU A 518 11.17 0.87 -7.38
C LEU A 518 10.99 1.88 -8.53
N VAL A 519 11.69 3.02 -8.48
CA VAL A 519 11.74 4.01 -9.57
C VAL A 519 12.25 3.36 -10.85
N LYS A 520 13.41 2.69 -10.81
CA LYS A 520 14.01 2.02 -11.97
C LYS A 520 13.09 0.94 -12.58
N MET A 521 12.44 0.15 -11.74
CA MET A 521 11.50 -0.88 -12.19
C MET A 521 10.29 -0.25 -12.89
N TYR A 522 9.71 0.82 -12.32
CA TYR A 522 8.56 1.48 -12.94
C TYR A 522 8.94 2.25 -14.21
N ASP A 523 10.12 2.88 -14.28
CA ASP A 523 10.63 3.49 -15.51
C ASP A 523 10.68 2.47 -16.64
N SER A 524 11.19 1.26 -16.38
CA SER A 524 11.19 0.17 -17.35
C SER A 524 9.78 -0.24 -17.78
N ILE A 525 8.85 -0.41 -16.83
CA ILE A 525 7.42 -0.66 -17.11
C ILE A 525 6.82 0.41 -18.02
N TYR A 526 7.13 1.68 -17.75
CA TYR A 526 6.59 2.80 -18.51
C TYR A 526 7.10 2.79 -19.96
N HIS A 527 8.40 2.58 -20.19
CA HIS A 527 8.99 2.65 -21.53
C HIS A 527 8.68 1.43 -22.44
N HIS A 528 8.32 0.27 -21.88
CA HIS A 528 7.94 -0.89 -22.68
C HIS A 528 6.46 -0.88 -23.04
N LYS A 529 6.14 -0.81 -24.34
CA LYS A 529 4.77 -0.63 -24.86
C LYS A 529 3.82 -1.77 -24.48
N GLY A 530 4.31 -3.01 -24.49
CA GLY A 530 3.52 -4.20 -24.15
C GLY A 530 3.23 -4.35 -22.65
N SER A 531 3.92 -3.58 -21.81
CA SER A 531 3.72 -3.58 -20.36
C SER A 531 2.58 -2.63 -20.03
N LEU A 532 1.46 -3.15 -19.56
CA LEU A 532 0.31 -2.36 -19.15
C LEU A 532 0.57 -1.58 -17.85
N GLY A 533 1.50 -2.06 -17.02
CA GLY A 533 1.69 -1.55 -15.66
C GLY A 533 1.69 -2.67 -14.65
N GLY A 534 1.45 -2.33 -13.39
CA GLY A 534 1.33 -3.34 -12.34
C GLY A 534 0.97 -2.78 -10.98
N ALA A 535 0.85 -3.69 -10.02
CA ALA A 535 0.55 -3.37 -8.64
C ALA A 535 1.65 -3.85 -7.66
N ILE A 536 2.07 -2.97 -6.75
CA ILE A 536 2.94 -3.30 -5.62
C ILE A 536 2.17 -4.23 -4.66
N TRP A 537 2.85 -5.23 -4.07
CA TRP A 537 2.31 -6.12 -3.05
C TRP A 537 2.84 -5.72 -1.66
N SER A 538 2.02 -5.19 -0.76
CA SER A 538 0.63 -4.73 -0.93
C SER A 538 0.50 -3.26 -0.52
N GLY A 539 -0.69 -2.69 -0.55
CA GLY A 539 -0.92 -1.25 -0.31
C GLY A 539 -0.95 -0.85 1.16
N ILE A 540 -1.40 -1.75 2.05
CA ILE A 540 -1.49 -1.54 3.50
C ILE A 540 -1.03 -2.82 4.21
N ASP A 541 -0.36 -2.66 5.35
CA ASP A 541 0.04 -3.77 6.22
C ASP A 541 -1.14 -4.67 6.58
N ASP A 542 -1.05 -5.96 6.21
CA ASP A 542 -2.10 -6.95 6.43
C ASP A 542 -1.92 -7.62 7.80
N THR A 543 -2.25 -6.85 8.85
CA THR A 543 -2.01 -7.18 10.25
C THR A 543 -3.28 -6.99 11.09
N PHE A 544 -3.47 -7.87 12.07
CA PHE A 544 -4.67 -7.94 12.92
C PHE A 544 -4.30 -8.08 14.38
N HIS A 545 -4.91 -7.26 15.24
CA HIS A 545 -4.74 -7.26 16.69
C HIS A 545 -5.89 -8.03 17.33
N MET A 546 -5.66 -9.32 17.59
CA MET A 546 -6.67 -10.20 18.16
C MET A 546 -7.02 -9.78 19.59
N PRO A 547 -8.28 -9.91 20.04
CA PRO A 547 -8.70 -9.57 21.41
C PRO A 547 -7.95 -10.31 22.52
N ASN A 548 -7.33 -11.45 22.22
CA ASN A 548 -6.49 -12.21 23.14
C ASN A 548 -5.03 -11.70 23.23
N GLY A 549 -4.72 -10.58 22.57
CA GLY A 549 -3.39 -9.94 22.58
C GLY A 549 -2.42 -10.44 21.51
N ARG A 550 -2.81 -11.42 20.69
CA ARG A 550 -1.98 -11.89 19.56
C ARG A 550 -2.03 -10.90 18.39
N ILE A 551 -0.90 -10.75 17.69
CA ILE A 551 -0.84 -10.07 16.39
C ILE A 551 -0.65 -11.13 15.30
N VAL A 552 -1.58 -11.18 14.36
CA VAL A 552 -1.62 -12.18 13.27
C VAL A 552 -1.77 -11.49 11.91
N GLY A 553 -1.71 -12.26 10.82
CA GLY A 553 -1.97 -11.78 9.46
C GLY A 553 -0.91 -12.24 8.46
N TYR A 554 -0.97 -11.68 7.24
CA TYR A 554 0.00 -11.96 6.19
C TYR A 554 1.31 -11.16 6.39
N GLY A 555 1.26 -9.99 7.04
CA GLY A 555 2.44 -9.21 7.43
C GLY A 555 2.41 -7.72 7.01
N PRO A 556 3.43 -6.93 7.36
CA PRO A 556 3.51 -5.50 7.12
C PRO A 556 4.14 -5.18 5.76
N TRP A 557 3.45 -5.63 4.71
CA TRP A 557 3.83 -5.50 3.30
C TRP A 557 3.52 -4.13 2.69
N GLY A 558 2.80 -3.27 3.40
CA GLY A 558 2.34 -1.99 2.89
C GLY A 558 3.46 -0.96 2.81
N PRO A 559 3.40 0.03 1.90
CA PRO A 559 4.03 1.33 2.11
C PRO A 559 3.32 2.14 3.20
N ILE A 560 2.12 1.69 3.61
CA ILE A 560 1.28 2.29 4.64
C ILE A 560 1.04 1.23 5.71
N ASP A 561 1.12 1.61 6.99
CA ASP A 561 0.80 0.68 8.09
C ASP A 561 -0.72 0.49 8.31
N GLY A 562 -1.11 -0.47 9.15
CA GLY A 562 -2.51 -0.76 9.44
C GLY A 562 -3.30 0.44 9.99
N TRP A 563 -2.60 1.43 10.53
CA TRP A 563 -3.12 2.67 11.11
C TRP A 563 -3.12 3.85 10.14
N ARG A 564 -2.82 3.61 8.86
CA ARG A 564 -2.79 4.60 7.77
C ARG A 564 -1.68 5.63 7.95
N ARG A 565 -0.56 5.27 8.59
CA ARG A 565 0.66 6.07 8.64
C ARG A 565 1.58 5.67 7.48
N ALA A 566 2.13 6.65 6.78
CA ALA A 566 3.10 6.41 5.73
C ALA A 566 4.42 5.86 6.33
N LYS A 567 4.93 4.79 5.72
CA LYS A 567 6.30 4.27 5.93
C LYS A 567 7.23 4.83 4.85
N PRO A 568 8.56 4.68 4.97
CA PRO A 568 9.50 5.27 4.01
C PRO A 568 9.28 4.84 2.56
N GLU A 569 8.79 3.62 2.35
CA GLU A 569 8.45 3.08 1.03
C GLU A 569 7.32 3.85 0.34
N TYR A 570 6.43 4.52 1.08
CA TYR A 570 5.38 5.38 0.52
C TYR A 570 5.94 6.50 -0.34
N TRP A 571 7.02 7.14 0.10
CA TRP A 571 7.65 8.23 -0.63
C TRP A 571 8.42 7.72 -1.84
N GLY A 572 9.04 6.55 -1.74
CA GLY A 572 9.63 5.85 -2.88
C GLY A 572 8.58 5.49 -3.94
N MET A 573 7.42 4.96 -3.52
CA MET A 573 6.28 4.68 -4.41
C MET A 573 5.76 5.95 -5.08
N LYS A 574 5.54 7.02 -4.29
CA LYS A 574 5.11 8.31 -4.81
C LYS A 574 6.07 8.82 -5.90
N LYS A 575 7.38 8.71 -5.67
CA LYS A 575 8.38 9.16 -6.63
C LYS A 575 8.41 8.30 -7.88
N ALA A 576 8.36 6.97 -7.74
CA ALA A 576 8.33 6.04 -8.86
C ALA A 576 7.13 6.31 -9.79
N TYR A 577 5.98 6.65 -9.22
CA TYR A 577 4.73 6.88 -9.96
C TYR A 577 4.51 8.34 -10.41
N ALA A 578 5.49 9.22 -10.21
CA ALA A 578 5.42 10.61 -10.62
C ALA A 578 5.06 10.75 -12.12
N PRO A 579 3.94 11.40 -12.47
CA PRO A 579 3.52 11.57 -13.86
C PRO A 579 4.29 12.66 -14.61
N VAL A 580 5.14 13.42 -13.92
CA VAL A 580 6.00 14.44 -14.54
C VAL A 580 7.43 14.20 -14.07
N VAL A 581 8.28 13.75 -14.98
CA VAL A 581 9.67 13.40 -14.69
C VAL A 581 10.61 14.45 -15.27
N ILE A 582 11.57 14.91 -14.45
CA ILE A 582 12.63 15.81 -14.90
C ILE A 582 13.87 14.96 -15.21
N GLN A 583 14.25 14.88 -16.47
CA GLN A 583 15.28 13.94 -16.94
C GLN A 583 16.72 14.42 -16.72
N ASN A 584 16.92 15.72 -16.50
CA ASN A 584 18.25 16.33 -16.49
C ASN A 584 18.64 16.96 -15.14
N LEU A 585 18.08 16.51 -14.01
CA LEU A 585 18.30 17.09 -12.68
C LEU A 585 19.79 17.25 -12.30
N ASP A 586 20.65 16.33 -12.75
CA ASP A 586 22.07 16.29 -12.39
C ASP A 586 22.99 17.19 -13.24
N ASP A 587 22.50 17.79 -14.34
CA ASP A 587 23.30 18.67 -15.22
C ASP A 587 22.58 20.00 -15.52
N LEU A 588 21.95 20.57 -14.49
CA LEU A 588 21.22 21.82 -14.60
C LEU A 588 22.13 23.04 -14.43
N LYS A 589 22.07 23.96 -15.39
CA LYS A 589 22.80 25.24 -15.38
C LYS A 589 21.91 26.38 -15.83
N ILE A 590 22.18 27.56 -15.29
CA ILE A 590 21.51 28.79 -15.71
C ILE A 590 22.15 29.27 -17.01
N GLN A 591 21.32 29.45 -18.03
CA GLN A 591 21.72 29.99 -19.32
C GLN A 591 20.74 31.08 -19.72
N ASN A 592 21.22 32.26 -20.14
CA ASN A 592 20.37 33.38 -20.58
C ASN A 592 19.27 33.76 -19.56
N ASN A 593 19.59 33.78 -18.26
CA ASN A 593 18.64 34.03 -17.18
C ASN A 593 17.46 33.05 -17.16
N GLN A 594 17.72 31.79 -17.51
CA GLN A 594 16.73 30.73 -17.51
C GLN A 594 17.36 29.41 -17.03
N LEU A 595 16.54 28.61 -16.35
CA LEU A 595 16.83 27.22 -16.06
C LEU A 595 15.96 26.35 -16.97
N THR A 596 16.57 25.49 -17.78
CA THR A 596 15.85 24.65 -18.73
C THR A 596 15.78 23.20 -18.23
N LEU A 597 14.56 22.75 -17.96
CA LEU A 597 14.27 21.39 -17.50
C LEU A 597 13.80 20.55 -18.69
N GLN A 598 14.34 19.34 -18.84
CA GLN A 598 13.86 18.33 -19.76
C GLN A 598 12.75 17.55 -19.06
N ILE A 599 11.53 17.64 -19.59
CA ILE A 599 10.33 17.07 -18.97
C ILE A 599 9.80 15.92 -19.81
N GLU A 600 9.52 14.80 -19.16
CA GLU A 600 8.71 13.71 -19.67
C GLU A 600 7.32 13.78 -19.02
N ASN A 601 6.29 14.03 -19.82
CA ASN A 601 4.90 13.96 -19.38
C ASN A 601 4.40 12.52 -19.51
N ARG A 602 4.17 11.86 -18.37
CA ARG A 602 3.66 10.48 -18.26
C ARG A 602 2.18 10.41 -17.89
N TYR A 603 1.45 11.53 -17.91
CA TYR A 603 -0.02 11.49 -17.87
C TYR A 603 -0.57 10.81 -19.14
N ASP A 604 -1.67 10.08 -18.99
CA ASP A 604 -2.30 9.30 -20.05
C ASP A 604 -3.24 10.16 -20.92
N PHE A 605 -3.89 11.18 -20.34
CA PHE A 605 -4.96 11.94 -20.98
C PHE A 605 -4.73 13.44 -21.05
N ILE A 606 -3.90 14.01 -20.16
CA ILE A 606 -3.75 15.46 -20.03
C ILE A 606 -2.41 16.01 -20.53
N SER A 607 -2.48 17.23 -21.04
CA SER A 607 -1.32 18.09 -21.29
C SER A 607 -0.87 18.75 -20.00
N LEU A 608 0.37 19.23 -19.95
CA LEU A 608 0.83 20.07 -18.85
C LEU A 608 0.13 21.44 -18.76
N GLU A 609 -0.77 21.77 -19.71
CA GLU A 609 -1.63 22.96 -19.61
C GLU A 609 -2.65 22.82 -18.47
N ASP A 610 -3.07 21.59 -18.18
CA ASP A 610 -4.00 21.25 -17.12
C ASP A 610 -3.31 21.10 -15.75
N VAL A 611 -1.97 21.07 -15.75
CA VAL A 611 -1.14 20.93 -14.55
C VAL A 611 -0.77 22.32 -14.02
N THR A 612 -1.02 22.55 -12.73
CA THR A 612 -0.54 23.77 -12.07
C THR A 612 0.94 23.61 -11.73
N ILE A 613 1.80 24.33 -12.46
CA ILE A 613 3.25 24.33 -12.24
C ILE A 613 3.64 25.61 -11.50
N THR A 614 4.27 25.47 -10.34
CA THR A 614 4.77 26.60 -9.54
C THR A 614 6.25 26.45 -9.27
N TYR A 615 6.97 27.56 -9.20
CA TYR A 615 8.37 27.57 -8.78
C TYR A 615 8.64 28.68 -7.76
N LYS A 616 9.67 28.48 -6.94
CA LYS A 616 10.19 29.45 -5.97
C LYS A 616 11.71 29.34 -5.92
N SER A 617 12.40 30.47 -5.89
CA SER A 617 13.84 30.60 -5.69
C SER A 617 14.13 31.67 -4.64
N ASN A 618 15.41 31.92 -4.35
CA ASN A 618 15.85 32.99 -3.45
C ASN A 618 15.51 34.41 -3.95
N ASN A 619 15.16 34.58 -5.23
CA ASN A 619 14.97 35.88 -5.87
C ASN A 619 13.69 36.00 -6.73
N ALA A 620 12.98 34.90 -6.96
CA ALA A 620 11.80 34.88 -7.81
C ALA A 620 10.82 33.79 -7.35
N SER A 621 9.55 33.94 -7.73
CA SER A 621 8.57 32.86 -7.64
C SER A 621 7.48 33.12 -8.67
N GLY A 622 6.76 32.08 -9.08
CA GLY A 622 5.67 32.24 -10.03
C GLY A 622 5.05 30.94 -10.50
N LYS A 623 4.17 31.08 -11.48
CA LYS A 623 3.53 29.98 -12.20
C LYS A 623 4.11 29.85 -13.60
N ILE A 624 4.21 28.64 -14.10
CA ILE A 624 4.66 28.33 -15.46
C ILE A 624 3.54 27.60 -16.18
N LYS A 625 3.37 27.88 -17.48
CA LYS A 625 2.50 27.11 -18.37
C LYS A 625 3.37 26.31 -19.33
N SER A 626 2.92 25.12 -19.69
CA SER A 626 3.59 24.25 -20.64
C SER A 626 2.54 23.44 -21.41
N ALA A 627 2.75 23.22 -22.70
CA ALA A 627 1.81 22.49 -23.55
C ALA A 627 2.33 21.10 -23.96
N ILE A 628 3.22 20.52 -23.15
CA ILE A 628 3.75 19.16 -23.39
C ILE A 628 2.59 18.18 -23.24
N GLY A 629 2.21 17.53 -24.34
CA GLY A 629 1.07 16.61 -24.40
C GLY A 629 1.30 15.31 -23.63
N PRO A 630 0.24 14.50 -23.43
CA PRO A 630 0.35 13.20 -22.76
C PRO A 630 1.35 12.29 -23.50
N HIS A 631 2.16 11.56 -22.73
CA HIS A 631 3.25 10.68 -23.20
C HIS A 631 4.32 11.38 -24.06
N GLN A 632 4.45 12.71 -24.00
CA GLN A 632 5.44 13.47 -24.76
C GLN A 632 6.59 13.98 -23.89
N ASN A 633 7.72 14.22 -24.54
CA ASN A 633 8.87 14.91 -23.96
C ASN A 633 8.90 16.38 -24.43
N GLY A 634 9.43 17.27 -23.60
CA GLY A 634 9.61 18.67 -23.96
C GLY A 634 10.47 19.43 -22.97
N TYR A 635 10.44 20.76 -23.06
CA TYR A 635 11.27 21.63 -22.25
C TYR A 635 10.44 22.62 -21.44
N LEU A 636 10.73 22.74 -20.15
CA LEU A 636 10.19 23.77 -19.29
C LEU A 636 11.28 24.79 -18.98
N LYS A 637 11.00 26.08 -19.22
CA LYS A 637 11.95 27.18 -18.96
C LYS A 637 11.49 27.95 -17.74
N ILE A 638 12.30 27.94 -16.68
CA ILE A 638 12.07 28.71 -15.47
C ILE A 638 12.85 30.02 -15.55
N PRO A 639 12.20 31.20 -15.44
CA PRO A 639 12.90 32.47 -15.38
C PRO A 639 13.62 32.60 -14.03
N VAL A 640 14.95 32.71 -14.08
CA VAL A 640 15.85 32.85 -12.92
C VAL A 640 16.97 33.82 -13.28
N ASN A 641 17.89 34.14 -12.37
CA ASN A 641 19.05 34.97 -12.73
C ASN A 641 20.37 34.31 -12.30
N ALA A 642 21.50 34.84 -12.74
CA ALA A 642 22.81 34.26 -12.43
C ALA A 642 23.13 34.17 -10.92
N GLN A 643 22.41 34.91 -10.06
CA GLN A 643 22.53 34.87 -8.61
C GLN A 643 21.66 33.78 -7.95
N THR A 644 20.77 33.12 -8.70
CA THR A 644 19.93 32.04 -8.15
C THR A 644 20.77 30.90 -7.61
N GLU A 645 20.50 30.53 -6.36
CA GLU A 645 21.23 29.47 -5.62
C GLU A 645 20.46 28.16 -5.62
N GLU A 646 19.13 28.25 -5.49
CA GLU A 646 18.22 27.10 -5.49
C GLU A 646 16.90 27.43 -6.17
N VAL A 647 16.23 26.40 -6.70
CA VAL A 647 14.88 26.47 -7.26
C VAL A 647 14.08 25.29 -6.71
N TYR A 648 12.98 25.58 -6.02
CA TYR A 648 11.94 24.61 -5.71
C TYR A 648 10.85 24.69 -6.79
N ILE A 649 10.48 23.56 -7.37
CA ILE A 649 9.40 23.44 -8.36
C ILE A 649 8.39 22.38 -7.90
N ALA A 650 7.11 22.66 -8.08
CA ALA A 650 6.02 21.74 -7.76
C ALA A 650 5.01 21.66 -8.91
N PHE A 651 4.59 20.44 -9.20
CA PHE A 651 3.56 20.07 -10.18
C PHE A 651 2.33 19.58 -9.43
N LYS A 652 1.20 20.25 -9.65
CA LYS A 652 -0.08 19.90 -9.04
C LYS A 652 -1.07 19.49 -10.13
N ASP A 653 -1.62 18.29 -10.01
CA ASP A 653 -2.55 17.73 -10.98
C ASP A 653 -3.89 18.51 -11.01
N PRO A 654 -4.80 18.24 -11.98
CA PRO A 654 -6.08 18.93 -12.07
C PRO A 654 -6.99 18.74 -10.84
N GLY A 655 -6.83 17.62 -10.12
CA GLY A 655 -7.56 17.32 -8.87
C GLY A 655 -7.00 18.05 -7.65
N GLY A 656 -5.80 18.61 -7.78
CA GLY A 656 -5.13 19.37 -6.75
C GLY A 656 -4.14 18.58 -5.89
N PHE A 657 -3.68 17.42 -6.35
CA PHE A 657 -2.64 16.64 -5.66
C PHE A 657 -1.26 17.03 -6.18
N ILE A 658 -0.26 17.13 -5.29
CA ILE A 658 1.14 17.36 -5.70
C ILE A 658 1.67 16.05 -6.28
N SER A 659 1.86 16.05 -7.60
CA SER A 659 2.23 14.87 -8.37
C SER A 659 3.74 14.70 -8.52
N ASN A 660 4.49 15.80 -8.56
CA ASN A 660 5.93 15.79 -8.37
C ASN A 660 6.41 17.13 -7.79
N GLU A 661 7.53 17.09 -7.10
CA GLU A 661 8.24 18.26 -6.60
C GLU A 661 9.74 17.99 -6.62
N GLU A 662 10.51 19.05 -6.89
CA GLU A 662 11.97 18.99 -6.91
C GLU A 662 12.59 20.24 -6.30
N ARG A 663 13.71 20.06 -5.60
CA ARG A 663 14.58 21.12 -5.12
C ARG A 663 15.92 21.05 -5.84
N ILE A 664 16.13 21.96 -6.77
CA ILE A 664 17.34 22.04 -7.59
C ILE A 664 18.33 22.98 -6.92
N ILE A 665 19.50 22.47 -6.54
CA ILE A 665 20.59 23.25 -5.96
C ILE A 665 21.58 23.61 -7.09
N LEU A 666 21.68 24.90 -7.42
CA LEU A 666 22.52 25.42 -8.52
C LEU A 666 23.87 25.93 -8.03
N LYS A 667 23.96 26.32 -6.76
CA LYS A 667 25.21 26.69 -6.09
C LYS A 667 25.28 25.95 -4.76
N LYS A 668 26.31 25.11 -4.60
CA LYS A 668 26.56 24.46 -3.30
C LYS A 668 26.78 25.56 -2.26
N PRO A 669 26.16 25.47 -1.06
CA PRO A 669 26.49 26.37 0.04
C PRO A 669 28.00 26.37 0.26
N LYS A 670 28.62 27.54 0.43
CA LYS A 670 30.03 27.60 0.82
C LYS A 670 30.18 26.84 2.13
N GLU A 671 31.07 25.84 2.16
CA GLU A 671 31.47 25.22 3.41
C GLU A 671 31.98 26.33 4.34
N ILE A 672 31.36 26.47 5.51
CA ILE A 672 31.86 27.37 6.54
C ILE A 672 33.11 26.69 7.11
N GLN A 673 34.29 27.02 6.58
CA GLN A 673 35.57 26.71 7.22
C GLN A 673 36.36 28.00 7.44
N SER A 674 36.24 28.59 8.63
CA SER A 674 37.23 28.38 9.70
C SER A 674 36.61 28.82 11.03
N GLN A 675 36.74 27.97 12.04
CA GLN A 675 36.68 28.39 13.44
C GLN A 675 38.12 28.48 13.95
N GLN A 676 38.31 29.31 14.97
CA GLN A 676 39.61 29.68 15.52
C GLN A 676 40.50 28.47 15.83
N ASP A 677 41.79 28.61 15.50
CA ASP A 677 42.81 27.66 15.92
C ASP A 677 42.79 27.49 17.45
N VAL A 678 42.91 26.24 17.89
CA VAL A 678 43.03 25.87 19.29
C VAL A 678 44.44 25.40 19.61
N SER A 679 44.86 25.56 20.87
CA SER A 679 46.16 25.07 21.32
C SER A 679 46.20 23.54 21.32
N LEU A 680 47.35 22.97 20.93
CA LEU A 680 47.63 21.53 20.95
C LEU A 680 48.77 21.22 21.94
N SER A 681 48.57 20.22 22.80
CA SER A 681 49.65 19.68 23.62
C SER A 681 49.54 18.16 23.79
N LEU A 682 50.68 17.49 23.78
CA LEU A 682 50.82 16.05 24.02
C LEU A 682 51.56 15.81 25.34
N LYS A 683 50.97 15.03 26.24
CA LYS A 683 51.66 14.47 27.41
C LYS A 683 51.75 12.96 27.27
N ASP A 684 52.98 12.45 27.37
CA ASP A 684 53.27 11.03 27.30
C ASP A 684 53.43 10.40 28.70
N SER A 685 52.90 9.18 28.89
CA SER A 685 53.09 8.36 30.08
C SER A 685 53.32 6.88 29.72
N ALA A 686 53.61 6.05 30.72
CA ALA A 686 53.78 4.61 30.50
C ALA A 686 52.48 3.94 29.99
N ALA A 687 51.31 4.40 30.45
CA ALA A 687 50.03 3.76 30.18
C ALA A 687 49.23 4.41 29.03
N ALA A 688 49.40 5.71 28.78
CA ALA A 688 48.55 6.47 27.85
C ALA A 688 49.23 7.71 27.26
N TYR A 689 48.73 8.16 26.11
CA TYR A 689 48.94 9.54 25.63
C TYR A 689 47.75 10.41 26.04
N PHE A 690 48.02 11.63 26.49
CA PHE A 690 47.01 12.64 26.78
C PHE A 690 47.16 13.79 25.78
N ILE A 691 46.12 14.04 25.00
CA ILE A 691 46.08 15.15 24.04
C ILE A 691 45.17 16.24 24.58
N GLN A 692 45.68 17.46 24.73
CA GLN A 692 44.86 18.64 24.94
C GLN A 692 44.69 19.36 23.60
N GLN A 693 43.44 19.56 23.16
CA GLN A 693 43.06 20.30 21.96
C GLN A 693 42.02 21.34 22.37
N GLY A 694 42.47 22.57 22.61
CA GLY A 694 41.64 23.59 23.27
C GLY A 694 41.15 23.12 24.64
N ASP A 695 39.83 23.15 24.85
CA ASP A 695 39.20 22.70 26.11
C ASP A 695 39.00 21.18 26.20
N ILE A 696 39.22 20.46 25.09
CA ILE A 696 39.01 19.01 25.02
C ILE A 696 40.29 18.26 25.40
N ARG A 697 40.16 17.33 26.33
CA ARG A 697 41.22 16.40 26.70
C ARG A 697 40.88 14.98 26.25
N TYR A 698 41.74 14.39 25.43
CA TYR A 698 41.66 12.99 25.00
C TYR A 698 42.66 12.12 25.77
N THR A 699 42.24 10.90 26.13
CA THR A 699 43.10 9.88 26.71
C THR A 699 43.16 8.68 25.77
N ILE A 700 44.37 8.30 25.34
CA ILE A 700 44.60 7.18 24.41
C ILE A 700 45.40 6.11 25.14
N ASP A 701 44.80 4.95 25.35
CA ASP A 701 45.41 3.82 26.04
C ASP A 701 46.50 3.19 25.15
N LYS A 702 47.76 3.13 25.64
CA LYS A 702 48.88 2.60 24.84
C LYS A 702 48.83 1.09 24.63
N ARG A 703 48.09 0.35 25.46
CA ARG A 703 47.93 -1.10 25.31
C ARG A 703 47.05 -1.42 24.11
N THR A 704 45.94 -0.70 23.95
CA THR A 704 44.89 -0.98 22.97
C THR A 704 44.89 -0.01 21.80
N GLY A 705 45.49 1.17 21.95
CA GLY A 705 45.45 2.25 20.95
C GLY A 705 44.13 3.02 20.92
N ILE A 706 43.14 2.64 21.74
CA ILE A 706 41.79 3.22 21.74
C ILE A 706 41.80 4.54 22.53
N ILE A 707 41.07 5.55 22.06
CA ILE A 707 40.71 6.70 22.91
C ILE A 707 39.75 6.18 23.99
N SER A 708 40.25 6.02 25.21
CA SER A 708 39.51 5.49 26.36
C SER A 708 38.61 6.53 27.03
N GLY A 709 38.73 7.80 26.61
CA GLY A 709 37.80 8.86 26.98
C GLY A 709 38.18 10.20 26.36
N ALA A 710 37.18 11.06 26.18
CA ALA A 710 37.38 12.47 25.89
C ALA A 710 36.47 13.31 26.78
N GLU A 711 37.02 14.38 27.36
CA GLU A 711 36.36 15.23 28.35
C GLU A 711 36.48 16.70 27.94
N ASN A 712 35.42 17.48 28.20
CA ASN A 712 35.45 18.93 28.19
C ASN A 712 35.26 19.42 29.62
N GLN A 713 36.24 20.15 30.16
CA GLN A 713 36.21 20.69 31.53
C GLN A 713 35.86 19.65 32.62
N GLY A 714 36.32 18.40 32.45
CA GLY A 714 36.08 17.29 33.38
C GLY A 714 34.75 16.56 33.18
N GLU A 715 33.90 17.00 32.27
CA GLU A 715 32.69 16.26 31.89
C GLU A 715 32.95 15.39 30.65
N ARG A 716 32.53 14.13 30.71
CA ARG A 716 32.77 13.16 29.64
C ARG A 716 31.88 13.40 28.43
N ILE A 717 32.49 13.43 27.25
CA ILE A 717 31.82 13.51 25.95
C ILE A 717 31.88 12.16 25.23
N LEU A 718 33.06 11.53 25.24
CA LEU A 718 33.29 10.25 24.61
C LEU A 718 33.57 9.20 25.69
N ALA A 719 32.75 8.16 25.74
CA ALA A 719 32.97 7.02 26.60
C ALA A 719 34.14 6.18 26.07
N GLN A 720 34.13 5.83 24.79
CA GLN A 720 35.20 5.06 24.17
C GLN A 720 35.15 5.23 22.64
N GLY A 721 36.30 5.01 21.99
CA GLY A 721 36.38 4.87 20.54
C GLY A 721 37.00 6.09 19.87
N PRO A 722 37.21 6.07 18.56
CA PRO A 722 36.63 5.13 17.61
C PRO A 722 37.23 3.70 17.73
N VAL A 723 36.41 2.70 17.45
CA VAL A 723 36.83 1.30 17.26
C VAL A 723 36.32 0.77 15.93
N PHE A 724 37.10 -0.08 15.27
CA PHE A 724 36.70 -0.64 13.98
C PHE A 724 35.49 -1.58 14.16
N CYS A 725 34.45 -1.37 13.36
CA CYS A 725 33.19 -2.09 13.46
C CYS A 725 32.86 -2.78 12.13
N LEU A 726 32.41 -4.04 12.22
CA LEU A 726 31.81 -4.82 11.14
C LEU A 726 30.41 -5.20 11.58
N VAL A 727 29.40 -4.76 10.81
CA VAL A 727 28.01 -5.17 11.02
C VAL A 727 27.71 -6.27 9.99
N PRO A 728 27.40 -7.51 10.41
CA PRO A 728 27.03 -8.57 9.48
C PRO A 728 25.63 -8.31 8.89
N MET A 729 25.39 -8.79 7.66
CA MET A 729 24.01 -8.93 7.18
C MET A 729 23.30 -10.00 7.99
N ASN A 730 22.01 -9.78 8.29
CA ASN A 730 21.21 -10.76 9.01
C ASN A 730 19.97 -11.14 8.20
N SER A 731 19.97 -12.37 7.68
CA SER A 731 18.82 -12.98 7.00
C SER A 731 17.92 -13.77 7.96
N GLU A 732 18.02 -13.53 9.28
CA GLU A 732 17.22 -14.23 10.27
C GLU A 732 15.90 -13.48 10.45
N ASP A 733 14.81 -14.12 10.02
CA ASP A 733 13.49 -13.48 9.89
C ASP A 733 12.73 -13.35 11.23
N GLY A 734 13.40 -13.49 12.37
CA GLY A 734 12.77 -13.36 13.71
C GLY A 734 11.78 -14.48 14.09
N GLY A 735 11.67 -15.54 13.29
CA GLY A 735 10.81 -16.69 13.53
C GLY A 735 10.19 -17.23 12.22
N LYS A 736 10.47 -18.50 11.90
CA LYS A 736 10.11 -19.37 10.74
C LYS A 736 9.71 -18.70 9.39
N PRO A 737 10.23 -19.20 8.25
CA PRO A 737 9.88 -18.70 6.92
C PRO A 737 8.43 -19.09 6.57
N ASN A 738 7.51 -18.18 6.86
CA ASN A 738 6.17 -18.02 6.29
C ASN A 738 5.64 -16.73 6.90
N VAL A 739 5.56 -15.66 6.10
CA VAL A 739 5.09 -14.35 6.59
C VAL A 739 3.61 -14.42 7.03
N ALA A 740 2.87 -15.40 6.50
CA ALA A 740 1.52 -15.75 6.92
C ALA A 740 1.49 -16.60 8.21
N GLY A 741 0.83 -16.12 9.27
CA GLY A 741 0.50 -16.96 10.43
C GLY A 741 0.35 -16.25 11.77
N GLU A 742 0.33 -17.08 12.84
CA GLU A 742 -0.12 -16.70 14.19
C GLU A 742 0.86 -15.84 15.01
N THR A 743 2.06 -15.53 14.51
CA THR A 743 3.16 -15.00 15.33
C THR A 743 4.11 -14.06 14.58
N TYR A 744 3.64 -13.29 13.58
CA TYR A 744 4.50 -12.43 12.75
C TYR A 744 5.41 -11.48 13.57
N GLN A 745 5.00 -11.02 14.77
CA GLN A 745 5.81 -10.14 15.64
C GLN A 745 6.23 -10.73 16.99
N ASN A 746 5.79 -11.93 17.36
CA ASN A 746 6.12 -12.48 18.68
C ASN A 746 7.62 -12.86 18.71
N ASN A 747 8.38 -12.21 19.61
CA ASN A 747 9.82 -12.42 19.83
C ASN A 747 10.77 -11.82 18.77
N ILE A 748 10.35 -10.79 18.03
CA ILE A 748 11.29 -10.01 17.21
C ILE A 748 12.00 -9.00 18.10
N HIS A 749 13.29 -9.23 18.33
CA HIS A 749 14.17 -8.30 19.04
C HIS A 749 15.26 -7.76 18.12
N PRO A 750 15.57 -6.45 18.22
CA PRO A 750 16.67 -5.88 17.48
C PRO A 750 18.00 -6.56 17.85
N ILE A 751 18.93 -6.55 16.90
CA ILE A 751 20.21 -7.27 16.97
C ILE A 751 21.26 -6.34 17.57
N LYS A 752 21.81 -6.74 18.71
CA LYS A 752 22.99 -6.07 19.28
C LYS A 752 24.19 -6.30 18.38
N ASN A 753 24.88 -5.22 18.03
CA ASN A 753 26.10 -5.27 17.23
C ASN A 753 27.30 -4.90 18.10
N TYR A 754 28.36 -5.71 18.04
CA TYR A 754 29.59 -5.47 18.78
C TYR A 754 30.74 -5.21 17.80
N PRO A 755 31.58 -4.20 18.06
CA PRO A 755 32.74 -3.90 17.23
C PRO A 755 33.79 -5.02 17.34
N LEU A 756 34.76 -5.00 16.42
CA LEU A 756 35.98 -5.77 16.62
C LEU A 756 36.81 -5.07 17.70
N TYR A 757 36.85 -5.64 18.90
CA TYR A 757 37.64 -5.09 19.99
C TYR A 757 39.14 -5.23 19.70
N THR A 758 39.87 -4.12 19.81
CA THR A 758 41.33 -4.12 19.69
C THR A 758 41.94 -4.86 20.89
N LEU A 759 42.69 -5.92 20.61
CA LEU A 759 43.40 -6.70 21.63
C LEU A 759 44.67 -5.98 22.07
N PHE A 760 45.45 -5.48 21.11
CA PHE A 760 46.65 -4.70 21.39
C PHE A 760 47.02 -3.75 20.24
N ALA A 761 47.64 -2.62 20.59
CA ALA A 761 48.34 -1.72 19.70
C ALA A 761 49.86 -1.94 19.79
N LYS A 762 50.53 -1.90 18.65
CA LYS A 762 51.98 -2.07 18.50
C LYS A 762 52.55 -0.90 17.69
N ASN A 763 53.87 -0.70 17.83
CA ASN A 763 54.62 0.32 17.08
C ASN A 763 53.98 1.71 17.15
N MET A 764 53.40 2.03 18.32
CA MET A 764 52.64 3.25 18.51
C MET A 764 53.58 4.45 18.65
N THR A 765 53.50 5.39 17.71
CA THR A 765 54.35 6.58 17.64
C THR A 765 53.51 7.84 17.69
N ALA A 766 53.97 8.86 18.42
CA ALA A 766 53.31 10.16 18.52
C ALA A 766 54.26 11.26 18.02
N GLN A 767 53.78 12.13 17.14
CA GLN A 767 54.52 13.24 16.57
C GLN A 767 53.72 14.53 16.73
N GLN A 768 54.30 15.54 17.38
CA GLN A 768 53.68 16.86 17.54
C GLN A 768 54.34 17.87 16.59
N SER A 769 53.53 18.61 15.83
CA SER A 769 53.91 19.79 15.06
C SER A 769 53.10 21.01 15.52
N THR A 770 53.28 22.17 14.89
CA THR A 770 52.43 23.35 15.13
C THR A 770 51.00 23.16 14.64
N GLU A 771 50.80 22.31 13.62
CA GLU A 771 49.51 22.14 12.94
C GLU A 771 48.72 20.94 13.44
N ALA A 772 49.39 19.90 13.92
CA ALA A 772 48.73 18.69 14.37
C ALA A 772 49.55 17.86 15.37
N ILE A 773 48.86 17.04 16.17
CA ILE A 773 49.45 15.89 16.85
C ILE A 773 48.99 14.63 16.13
N VAL A 774 49.94 13.84 15.62
CA VAL A 774 49.68 12.61 14.87
C VAL A 774 50.13 11.41 15.67
N ILE A 775 49.23 10.44 15.85
CA ILE A 775 49.51 9.16 16.50
C ILE A 775 49.28 8.04 15.50
N SER A 776 50.31 7.26 15.19
CA SER A 776 50.21 6.11 14.27
C SER A 776 50.49 4.81 15.01
N MET A 777 49.76 3.76 14.69
CA MET A 777 49.90 2.46 15.35
C MET A 777 49.47 1.29 14.46
N GLU A 778 50.02 0.12 14.73
CA GLU A 778 49.50 -1.15 14.25
C GLU A 778 48.52 -1.70 15.29
N THR A 779 47.36 -2.18 14.86
CA THR A 779 46.32 -2.73 15.73
C THR A 779 46.06 -4.18 15.39
N THR A 780 45.85 -5.00 16.42
CA THR A 780 45.43 -6.40 16.28
C THR A 780 44.11 -6.63 16.99
N TYR A 781 43.25 -7.40 16.33
CA TYR A 781 41.91 -7.77 16.78
C TYR A 781 41.79 -9.29 16.75
N ASN A 782 40.67 -9.82 17.22
CA ASN A 782 40.34 -11.21 16.95
C ASN A 782 40.07 -11.41 15.44
N ASN A 783 40.89 -12.23 14.76
CA ASN A 783 40.82 -12.51 13.32
C ASN A 783 40.95 -11.29 12.38
N ALA A 784 41.53 -10.17 12.84
CA ALA A 784 41.87 -9.03 11.99
C ALA A 784 43.12 -8.31 12.50
N SER A 785 43.80 -7.59 11.61
CA SER A 785 44.95 -6.75 11.96
C SER A 785 45.10 -5.63 10.94
N GLY A 786 45.75 -4.54 11.32
CA GLY A 786 45.91 -3.41 10.42
C GLY A 786 46.61 -2.23 11.08
N SER A 787 46.37 -1.04 10.57
CA SER A 787 46.89 0.20 11.12
C SER A 787 45.79 1.22 11.40
N LEU A 788 46.01 2.03 12.44
CA LEU A 788 45.23 3.22 12.76
C LEU A 788 46.14 4.43 12.83
N LYS A 789 45.63 5.58 12.41
CA LYS A 789 46.28 6.87 12.57
C LYS A 789 45.28 7.91 13.04
N TYR A 790 45.57 8.56 14.17
CA TYR A 790 44.82 9.71 14.67
C TYR A 790 45.59 10.99 14.35
N SER A 791 44.92 12.01 13.83
CA SER A 791 45.50 13.34 13.64
C SER A 791 44.62 14.39 14.32
N PHE A 792 45.11 14.95 15.42
CA PHE A 792 44.47 16.05 16.15
C PHE A 792 44.94 17.36 15.55
N ILE A 793 44.07 18.04 14.80
CA ILE A 793 44.41 19.20 14.00
C ILE A 793 44.13 20.48 14.78
N LYS A 794 44.97 21.50 14.61
CA LYS A 794 44.88 22.79 15.31
C LYS A 794 43.54 23.50 15.11
N ASN A 795 42.83 23.24 14.02
CA ASN A 795 41.50 23.80 13.75
C ASN A 795 40.36 23.14 14.56
N GLY A 796 40.68 22.24 15.50
CA GLY A 796 39.73 21.53 16.35
C GLY A 796 39.19 20.22 15.77
N ASN A 797 39.56 19.84 14.54
CA ASN A 797 39.17 18.56 13.98
C ASN A 797 40.09 17.43 14.44
N VAL A 798 39.56 16.22 14.46
CA VAL A 798 40.32 14.98 14.60
C VAL A 798 40.01 14.10 13.40
N THR A 799 41.05 13.63 12.72
CA THR A 799 40.92 12.66 11.63
C THR A 799 41.42 11.30 12.06
N ILE A 800 40.75 10.26 11.59
CA ILE A 800 41.08 8.87 11.86
C ILE A 800 41.23 8.17 10.52
N ASP A 801 42.44 7.74 10.18
CA ASP A 801 42.67 6.85 9.05
C ASP A 801 42.80 5.41 9.56
N TYR A 802 42.17 4.47 8.86
CA TYR A 802 42.32 3.06 9.15
C TYR A 802 42.57 2.23 7.90
N ASN A 803 43.31 1.14 8.07
CA ASN A 803 43.53 0.12 7.04
C ASN A 803 43.59 -1.25 7.71
N ILE A 804 42.48 -1.96 7.69
CA ILE A 804 42.28 -3.21 8.44
C ILE A 804 42.08 -4.37 7.46
N LYS A 805 42.88 -5.42 7.61
CA LYS A 805 42.66 -6.72 6.97
C LYS A 805 41.95 -7.65 7.93
N THR A 806 40.83 -8.22 7.51
CA THR A 806 40.13 -9.25 8.29
C THR A 806 40.23 -10.61 7.60
N ASN A 807 40.48 -11.64 8.41
CA ASN A 807 40.38 -13.04 8.04
C ASN A 807 39.12 -13.67 8.66
N ASN A 808 38.19 -12.86 9.17
CA ASN A 808 36.99 -13.33 9.83
C ASN A 808 36.03 -13.97 8.82
N GLN A 809 36.12 -15.29 8.67
CA GLN A 809 35.27 -16.05 7.76
C GLN A 809 33.79 -16.02 8.16
N ALA A 810 33.47 -15.70 9.42
CA ALA A 810 32.08 -15.60 9.88
C ALA A 810 31.33 -14.39 9.31
N ILE A 811 32.05 -13.35 8.82
CA ILE A 811 31.46 -12.15 8.24
C ILE A 811 32.11 -11.88 6.88
N ALA A 812 31.87 -12.76 5.91
CA ALA A 812 32.41 -12.58 4.55
C ALA A 812 31.73 -11.44 3.78
N ASN A 813 30.47 -11.13 4.10
CA ASN A 813 29.68 -10.10 3.42
C ASN A 813 29.02 -9.19 4.48
N PRO A 814 29.63 -8.03 4.83
CA PRO A 814 29.08 -7.13 5.82
C PRO A 814 27.91 -6.31 5.26
N TYR A 815 26.99 -5.95 6.15
CA TYR A 815 26.01 -4.89 5.95
C TYR A 815 26.69 -3.51 5.99
N GLN A 816 27.53 -3.29 7.00
CA GLN A 816 28.26 -2.04 7.21
C GLN A 816 29.69 -2.30 7.70
N TYR A 817 30.64 -1.42 7.37
CA TYR A 817 31.91 -1.32 8.08
C TYR A 817 32.35 0.14 8.24
N GLY A 818 33.08 0.41 9.32
CA GLY A 818 33.62 1.74 9.61
C GLY A 818 34.10 1.89 11.05
N MET A 819 33.97 3.10 11.60
CA MET A 819 34.42 3.44 12.95
C MET A 819 33.24 3.73 13.88
N LEU A 820 33.22 3.06 15.02
CA LEU A 820 32.18 3.16 16.04
C LEU A 820 32.66 3.97 17.25
N PHE A 821 31.89 4.98 17.62
CA PHE A 821 32.07 5.78 18.83
C PHE A 821 31.05 5.35 19.89
N GLN A 822 31.45 5.37 21.15
CA GLN A 822 30.57 5.17 22.29
C GLN A 822 30.48 6.46 23.09
N LEU A 823 29.27 6.98 23.24
CA LEU A 823 28.96 8.18 23.99
C LEU A 823 28.10 7.84 25.21
N PRO A 824 28.16 8.67 26.27
CA PRO A 824 27.21 8.59 27.37
C PRO A 824 25.73 8.63 26.91
N PRO A 825 24.80 8.02 27.66
CA PRO A 825 23.39 7.90 27.25
C PRO A 825 22.65 9.24 27.15
N GLU A 826 23.15 10.32 27.75
CA GLU A 826 22.55 11.66 27.67
C GLU A 826 22.72 12.36 26.31
N PHE A 827 23.51 11.79 25.39
CA PHE A 827 23.66 12.29 24.01
C PHE A 827 22.49 11.79 23.13
N ASP A 828 21.28 12.17 23.55
CA ASP A 828 20.00 11.62 23.10
C ASP A 828 19.42 12.28 21.84
N GLN A 829 20.15 13.22 21.23
CA GLN A 829 19.71 13.97 20.06
C GLN A 829 20.66 13.79 18.89
N LEU A 830 20.12 13.28 17.77
CA LEU A 830 20.81 13.19 16.49
C LEU A 830 20.34 14.31 15.57
N ASP A 831 21.29 15.07 15.04
CA ASP A 831 21.09 16.06 13.98
C ASP A 831 21.87 15.63 12.73
N TRP A 832 21.30 15.77 11.54
CA TRP A 832 22.00 15.39 10.30
C TRP A 832 21.76 16.35 9.14
N LYS A 833 22.70 16.30 8.20
CA LYS A 833 22.59 16.78 6.82
C LYS A 833 23.19 15.73 5.90
N ARG A 834 22.49 15.35 4.84
CA ARG A 834 22.90 14.32 3.88
C ARG A 834 22.48 14.69 2.47
N ARG A 835 23.08 14.04 1.47
CA ARG A 835 22.53 14.02 0.11
C ARG A 835 21.43 12.96 0.03
N GLY A 836 20.22 13.39 -0.28
CA GLY A 836 19.09 12.50 -0.58
C GLY A 836 19.27 11.70 -1.87
N ASP A 837 18.51 10.61 -1.98
CA ASP A 837 18.27 9.94 -3.26
C ASP A 837 17.25 10.72 -4.12
N PHE A 838 16.38 11.48 -3.45
CA PHE A 838 15.46 12.43 -4.04
C PHE A 838 15.77 13.84 -3.53
N THR A 839 15.36 14.86 -4.26
CA THR A 839 15.62 16.25 -3.87
C THR A 839 14.62 16.80 -2.86
N VAL A 840 13.48 16.13 -2.70
CA VAL A 840 12.42 16.50 -1.76
C VAL A 840 11.89 15.24 -1.07
N TYR A 841 11.70 15.36 0.23
CA TYR A 841 11.07 14.38 1.11
C TYR A 841 10.04 15.07 1.99
N SER A 842 9.10 14.30 2.53
CA SER A 842 8.29 14.78 3.64
C SER A 842 9.17 15.08 4.87
N PRO A 843 8.85 16.11 5.66
CA PRO A 843 9.46 16.32 6.98
C PRO A 843 9.31 15.12 7.93
N ASP A 844 8.32 14.25 7.69
CA ASP A 844 8.02 13.08 8.52
C ASP A 844 8.77 11.82 8.06
N ASP A 845 9.49 11.89 6.94
CA ASP A 845 10.23 10.77 6.40
C ASP A 845 11.63 10.64 7.02
N ILE A 846 12.04 9.42 7.37
CA ILE A 846 13.36 9.16 7.98
C ILE A 846 14.52 9.42 7.01
N SER A 847 14.25 9.42 5.70
CA SER A 847 15.20 9.69 4.62
C SER A 847 15.21 11.16 4.20
N ARG A 848 14.59 12.10 4.92
CA ARG A 848 14.79 13.52 4.61
C ARG A 848 16.25 13.96 4.68
N ASP A 849 16.62 14.94 3.85
CA ASP A 849 18.01 15.41 3.69
C ASP A 849 18.60 16.04 4.95
N ALA A 850 17.76 16.66 5.78
CA ALA A 850 18.18 17.24 7.04
C ALA A 850 17.07 17.11 8.07
N GLY A 851 17.46 16.88 9.32
CA GLY A 851 16.51 16.73 10.41
C GLY A 851 17.17 16.54 11.75
N THR A 852 16.31 16.45 12.77
CA THR A 852 16.65 16.13 14.14
C THR A 852 15.80 14.94 14.59
N ALA A 853 16.39 14.03 15.35
CA ALA A 853 15.72 12.88 15.96
C ALA A 853 16.12 12.75 17.44
N LYS A 854 15.18 12.28 18.26
CA LYS A 854 15.42 11.98 19.67
C LYS A 854 15.48 10.47 19.89
N LEU A 855 16.35 10.02 20.80
CA LEU A 855 16.48 8.63 21.20
C LEU A 855 15.13 8.06 21.63
N ASN A 856 14.47 8.68 22.61
CA ASN A 856 13.17 8.23 23.13
C ASN A 856 12.06 9.20 22.72
N ALA A 857 11.84 9.39 21.40
CA ALA A 857 10.76 10.25 20.90
C ALA A 857 9.39 9.74 21.37
N LYS A 858 9.12 8.44 21.22
CA LYS A 858 7.98 7.76 21.81
C LYS A 858 8.33 6.30 22.11
N TRP A 859 8.53 5.99 23.39
CA TRP A 859 8.79 4.62 23.82
C TRP A 859 7.61 3.69 23.51
N MET A 860 7.91 2.51 22.99
CA MET A 860 6.98 1.40 22.82
C MET A 860 7.60 0.12 23.40
N PRO A 861 6.84 -0.68 24.16
CA PRO A 861 7.32 -1.93 24.75
C PRO A 861 7.52 -3.04 23.71
N SER A 862 6.96 -2.89 22.51
CA SER A 862 7.04 -3.81 21.38
C SER A 862 7.05 -3.01 20.06
N ILE A 863 7.38 -3.67 18.94
CA ILE A 863 7.33 -3.04 17.61
C ILE A 863 5.92 -2.53 17.29
N GLU A 864 4.89 -3.22 17.78
CA GLU A 864 3.51 -2.78 17.74
C GLU A 864 2.79 -3.20 19.03
N GLU A 865 2.04 -2.29 19.64
CA GLU A 865 1.28 -2.58 20.86
C GLU A 865 -0.09 -3.19 20.49
N PRO A 866 -0.40 -4.43 20.94
CA PRO A 866 -1.69 -5.05 20.65
C PRO A 866 -2.87 -4.17 21.07
N GLY A 867 -3.84 -4.03 20.16
CA GLY A 867 -5.08 -3.29 20.38
C GLY A 867 -4.97 -1.76 20.44
N LYS A 868 -3.77 -1.17 20.32
CA LYS A 868 -3.58 0.28 20.51
C LYS A 868 -3.14 0.99 19.24
N GLN A 869 -3.92 2.01 18.87
CA GLN A 869 -3.52 2.93 17.81
C GLN A 869 -2.30 3.76 18.25
N PRO A 870 -1.25 3.85 17.42
CA PRO A 870 -0.11 4.71 17.70
C PRO A 870 -0.50 6.20 17.71
N ALA A 871 -0.14 6.92 18.78
CA ALA A 871 -0.44 8.35 18.94
C ALA A 871 0.53 9.32 18.20
N ALA A 872 1.53 8.81 17.49
CA ALA A 872 2.58 9.61 16.86
C ALA A 872 2.92 9.10 15.45
N LEU A 873 3.76 9.85 14.75
CA LEU A 873 4.27 9.49 13.44
C LEU A 873 5.09 8.20 13.52
N TRP A 874 5.08 7.42 12.44
CA TRP A 874 5.83 6.17 12.36
C TRP A 874 7.33 6.36 12.64
N LYS A 875 7.92 7.48 12.22
CA LYS A 875 9.35 7.80 12.47
C LYS A 875 9.70 7.93 13.96
N ASP A 876 8.72 8.22 14.83
CA ASP A 876 8.95 8.52 16.25
C ASP A 876 8.82 7.29 17.16
N ASP A 877 8.28 6.18 16.64
CA ASP A 877 8.14 4.93 17.38
C ASP A 877 9.53 4.39 17.79
N ALA A 878 9.74 4.19 19.10
CA ALA A 878 11.01 3.82 19.70
C ALA A 878 10.96 2.47 20.41
N ASN A 879 12.03 1.70 20.25
CA ASN A 879 12.31 0.46 20.99
C ASN A 879 13.54 0.67 21.90
N GLU A 880 14.09 -0.40 22.47
CA GLU A 880 15.26 -0.35 23.36
C GLU A 880 16.52 0.29 22.76
N MET A 881 16.59 0.44 21.44
CA MET A 881 17.70 1.06 20.71
C MET A 881 17.45 2.54 20.35
N GLY A 882 16.23 3.03 20.49
CA GLY A 882 15.84 4.41 20.16
C GLY A 882 14.68 4.49 19.16
N SER A 883 14.28 5.70 18.75
CA SER A 883 13.23 5.95 17.75
C SER A 883 13.63 5.48 16.36
N ASN A 884 12.64 5.20 15.50
CA ASN A 884 12.89 4.75 14.12
C ASN A 884 13.82 5.73 13.39
N ASP A 885 13.58 7.02 13.57
CA ASP A 885 14.38 8.09 12.99
C ASP A 885 15.81 8.13 13.56
N PHE A 886 15.96 8.02 14.88
CA PHE A 886 17.26 8.05 15.56
C PHE A 886 18.16 6.87 15.15
N ARG A 887 17.58 5.66 15.02
CA ARG A 887 18.33 4.42 14.76
C ARG A 887 18.46 4.01 13.30
N SER A 888 17.79 4.73 12.41
CA SER A 888 17.92 4.53 10.96
C SER A 888 19.28 5.00 10.45
N THR A 889 19.89 4.19 9.58
CA THR A 889 21.09 4.61 8.85
C THR A 889 20.77 5.81 7.95
N LYS A 890 21.53 6.89 8.13
CA LYS A 890 21.54 8.05 7.22
C LYS A 890 22.67 7.84 6.22
N GLN A 891 22.34 7.56 4.96
CA GLN A 891 23.33 7.41 3.89
C GLN A 891 23.74 8.76 3.32
N HIS A 892 24.96 8.84 2.78
CA HIS A 892 25.53 10.01 2.12
C HIS A 892 25.56 11.26 2.99
N ILE A 893 26.02 11.11 4.23
CA ILE A 893 26.08 12.23 5.17
C ILE A 893 27.07 13.30 4.69
N ILE A 894 26.68 14.55 4.88
CA ILE A 894 27.56 15.72 4.86
C ILE A 894 27.99 16.01 6.31
N GLN A 895 27.04 15.88 7.23
CA GLN A 895 27.25 16.06 8.65
C GLN A 895 26.29 15.18 9.45
N ALA A 896 26.77 14.60 10.55
CA ALA A 896 25.94 13.97 11.57
C ALA A 896 26.46 14.36 12.96
N ALA A 897 25.58 14.75 13.86
CA ALA A 897 25.96 15.22 15.19
C ALA A 897 25.09 14.59 16.28
N LEU A 898 25.71 14.12 17.35
CA LEU A 898 25.03 13.75 18.58
C LEU A 898 25.29 14.81 19.64
N SER A 899 24.22 15.26 20.30
CA SER A 899 24.31 16.29 21.33
C SER A 899 23.55 15.93 22.60
N SER A 900 24.08 16.42 23.73
CA SER A 900 23.40 16.41 25.03
C SER A 900 22.64 17.71 25.25
N LYS A 901 21.80 17.75 26.30
CA LYS A 901 21.06 18.97 26.70
C LYS A 901 21.94 20.19 26.99
N ASN A 902 23.20 19.96 27.40
CA ASN A 902 24.15 21.03 27.71
C ASN A 902 24.97 21.47 26.48
N ASN A 903 24.50 21.14 25.27
CA ASN A 903 25.15 21.45 23.99
C ASN A 903 26.54 20.82 23.77
N ARG A 904 26.99 19.94 24.69
CA ARG A 904 28.15 19.07 24.47
C ARG A 904 27.82 18.04 23.41
N GLY A 905 28.77 17.70 22.54
CA GLY A 905 28.48 16.84 21.40
C GLY A 905 29.68 16.36 20.61
N ILE A 906 29.41 15.38 19.76
CA ILE A 906 30.29 14.99 18.66
C ILE A 906 29.64 15.44 17.35
N THR A 907 30.43 16.00 16.44
CA THR A 907 30.00 16.28 15.07
C THR A 907 30.96 15.61 14.11
N VAL A 908 30.44 14.75 13.24
CA VAL A 908 31.16 14.09 12.16
C VAL A 908 30.91 14.89 10.89
N LEU A 909 31.99 15.13 10.14
CA LEU A 909 32.00 15.81 8.85
C LEU A 909 32.38 14.80 7.78
N SER A 910 31.62 14.77 6.69
CA SER A 910 31.84 13.84 5.59
C SER A 910 31.56 14.51 4.24
N ASN A 911 32.03 13.87 3.18
CA ASN A 911 31.95 14.34 1.80
C ASN A 911 30.91 13.55 0.99
N GLU A 912 29.78 13.20 1.62
CA GLU A 912 28.67 12.44 1.03
C GLU A 912 29.00 10.96 0.72
N THR A 913 30.20 10.48 1.09
CA THR A 913 30.62 9.07 0.86
C THR A 913 30.26 8.14 2.02
N GLN A 914 30.13 8.66 3.23
CA GLN A 914 29.90 7.86 4.43
C GLN A 914 28.43 7.84 4.84
N SER A 915 28.09 6.89 5.69
CA SER A 915 26.78 6.79 6.34
C SER A 915 26.92 6.93 7.85
N SER A 916 25.90 7.43 8.54
CA SER A 916 25.87 7.48 10.00
C SER A 916 24.72 6.67 10.56
N ARG A 917 24.94 5.99 11.69
CA ARG A 917 23.89 5.28 12.42
C ARG A 917 24.10 5.40 13.93
N SER A 918 23.03 5.65 14.68
CA SER A 918 23.08 5.88 16.13
C SER A 918 22.12 4.96 16.87
N TRP A 919 22.50 4.33 17.97
CA TRP A 919 21.56 3.53 18.77
C TRP A 919 21.99 3.39 20.22
N LEU A 920 21.05 3.18 21.14
CA LEU A 920 21.37 2.83 22.52
C LEU A 920 21.71 1.33 22.61
N GLN A 921 22.85 1.00 23.22
CA GLN A 921 23.21 -0.38 23.55
C GLN A 921 24.11 -0.41 24.77
N ASP A 922 23.78 -1.31 25.72
CA ASP A 922 24.56 -1.57 26.93
C ASP A 922 24.92 -0.29 27.70
N GLY A 923 23.93 0.60 27.84
CA GLY A 923 24.05 1.86 28.59
C GLY A 923 24.77 3.00 27.89
N ASN A 924 25.21 2.83 26.62
CA ASN A 924 25.91 3.86 25.86
C ASN A 924 25.24 4.08 24.49
N ILE A 925 25.32 5.31 23.98
CA ILE A 925 24.98 5.62 22.59
C ILE A 925 26.13 5.15 21.71
N GLN A 926 25.82 4.17 20.86
CA GLN A 926 26.65 3.71 19.78
C GLN A 926 26.46 4.65 18.59
N PHE A 927 27.54 5.19 18.03
CA PHE A 927 27.51 6.08 16.88
C PHE A 927 28.48 5.58 15.82
N LEU A 928 27.96 4.87 14.82
CA LEU A 928 28.74 4.27 13.74
C LEU A 928 28.83 5.25 12.58
N ILE A 929 30.06 5.53 12.15
CA ILE A 929 30.34 6.18 10.86
C ILE A 929 30.87 5.11 9.93
N ALA A 930 30.06 4.75 8.95
CA ALA A 930 30.33 3.66 8.03
C ALA A 930 30.85 4.20 6.69
N ASP A 931 32.07 3.83 6.33
CA ASP A 931 32.64 4.07 4.99
C ASP A 931 32.00 3.18 3.92
N TYR A 932 31.28 2.14 4.35
CA TYR A 932 30.49 1.29 3.49
C TYR A 932 29.19 0.88 4.18
N SER A 933 28.08 1.00 3.45
CA SER A 933 26.74 0.55 3.84
C SER A 933 26.03 0.03 2.59
N ASN A 934 25.20 -1.00 2.74
CA ASN A 934 24.31 -1.48 1.67
C ASN A 934 22.86 -1.57 2.15
N ASN A 935 22.02 -2.37 1.49
CA ASN A 935 20.61 -2.58 1.78
C ASN A 935 20.32 -3.78 2.71
N GLY A 936 21.30 -4.24 3.47
CA GLY A 936 21.14 -5.34 4.41
C GLY A 936 20.99 -6.68 3.70
N SER A 937 20.32 -7.63 4.35
CA SER A 937 20.09 -8.97 3.80
C SER A 937 18.95 -9.03 2.77
N GLU A 938 18.22 -7.93 2.58
CA GLU A 938 17.01 -7.86 1.77
C GLU A 938 17.21 -8.33 0.30
N PRO A 939 16.58 -9.43 -0.14
CA PRO A 939 16.80 -9.98 -1.48
C PRO A 939 15.93 -9.36 -2.59
N PHE A 940 14.93 -8.52 -2.27
CA PHE A 940 13.75 -8.33 -3.12
C PHE A 940 13.99 -8.13 -4.64
N TYR A 941 14.97 -7.32 -5.05
CA TYR A 941 15.22 -7.08 -6.47
C TYR A 941 16.38 -7.88 -7.08
N GLY A 942 17.02 -8.78 -6.34
CA GLY A 942 18.17 -9.55 -6.82
C GLY A 942 19.26 -8.67 -7.47
N SER A 943 20.11 -9.28 -8.30
CA SER A 943 20.99 -8.52 -9.18
C SER A 943 20.14 -7.78 -10.24
N PRO A 944 20.40 -6.50 -10.56
CA PRO A 944 21.61 -5.74 -10.24
C PRO A 944 21.58 -4.92 -8.95
N PHE A 945 20.49 -4.95 -8.18
CA PHE A 945 20.28 -4.06 -7.04
C PHE A 945 21.02 -4.49 -5.77
N THR A 946 21.50 -5.74 -5.75
CA THR A 946 22.40 -6.25 -4.71
C THR A 946 23.88 -6.24 -5.13
N ASP A 947 24.23 -5.77 -6.35
CA ASP A 947 25.60 -5.82 -6.89
C ASP A 947 26.60 -4.96 -6.10
N HIS A 948 26.12 -3.97 -5.33
CA HIS A 948 26.96 -3.18 -4.44
C HIS A 948 27.42 -3.95 -3.18
N ARG A 949 26.91 -5.17 -2.96
CA ARG A 949 27.35 -6.03 -1.86
C ARG A 949 28.77 -6.53 -2.10
N ILE A 950 29.68 -6.17 -1.21
CA ILE A 950 31.06 -6.63 -1.26
C ILE A 950 31.25 -7.94 -0.50
N ASN A 951 32.11 -8.79 -1.04
CA ASN A 951 32.79 -9.82 -0.27
C ASN A 951 34.13 -9.27 0.23
N ILE A 952 34.36 -9.33 1.54
CA ILE A 952 35.56 -8.75 2.20
C ILE A 952 36.68 -9.77 2.44
N LYS A 953 36.50 -11.03 2.05
CA LYS A 953 37.51 -12.08 2.23
C LYS A 953 38.84 -11.66 1.60
N ASP A 954 39.90 -11.67 2.40
CA ASP A 954 41.27 -11.31 2.01
C ASP A 954 41.47 -9.85 1.53
N LYS A 955 40.46 -8.98 1.69
CA LYS A 955 40.54 -7.56 1.29
C LYS A 955 41.00 -6.67 2.44
N GLN A 956 41.64 -5.57 2.06
CA GLN A 956 41.97 -4.47 2.95
C GLN A 956 40.78 -3.50 3.02
N LEU A 957 40.25 -3.27 4.21
CA LEU A 957 39.17 -2.32 4.48
C LEU A 957 39.78 -1.00 4.93
N LYS A 958 39.55 0.05 4.16
CA LYS A 958 40.14 1.37 4.38
C LYS A 958 39.04 2.41 4.53
N GLY A 959 39.30 3.43 5.32
CA GLY A 959 38.38 4.55 5.51
C GLY A 959 39.05 5.70 6.25
N ASN A 960 38.36 6.83 6.26
CA ASN A 960 38.78 8.02 6.97
C ASN A 960 37.58 8.68 7.65
N VAL A 961 37.64 8.96 8.94
CA VAL A 961 36.59 9.68 9.65
C VAL A 961 37.13 11.00 10.18
N THR A 962 36.45 12.10 9.88
CA THR A 962 36.73 13.42 10.45
C THR A 962 35.62 13.81 11.42
N PHE A 963 35.99 14.15 12.65
CA PHE A 963 35.04 14.58 13.68
C PHE A 963 35.58 15.72 14.53
N ARG A 964 34.69 16.30 15.33
CA ARG A 964 34.99 17.33 16.32
C ARG A 964 34.17 17.09 17.58
N LEU A 965 34.75 17.37 18.73
CA LEU A 965 34.06 17.42 20.01
C LEU A 965 33.83 18.86 20.44
N ARG A 966 32.73 19.10 21.16
CA ARG A 966 32.40 20.38 21.79
C ARG A 966 31.81 20.15 23.17
#